data_AF-A0A067QAF6-F1
#
_entry.id   AF-A0A067QAF6-F1
#
_cell.length_a   1.000
_cell.length_b   1.000
_cell.length_c   1.000
_cell.angle_alpha   90.00
_cell.angle_beta   90.00
_cell.angle_gamma   90.00
#
_symmetry.space_group_name_H-M   'P 1'
#
loop_
_entity.id
_entity.type
_entity.pdbx_description
1 polymer ?
#
loop_
_entity_poly.entity_id
_entity_poly.type
_entity_poly.pdbx_seq_one_letter_code
_entity_poly.pdbx_strand_id
1 'polypeptide(L)'
;MSPNTYPFNDQGKGKSYNQETFSIPARDLFDLLDVNHNSGDSFELETASTSTLSDNPGPGYTIGKWIGRAGKKLEVAAGSFAERLRIGPNAVMEDIIDVLSGVGRHHRSLLRPPRPFRSLIPIALSHSTTSPMSSGESVSKIQARLPEYYRKLADYLLDNNPNNQFLALYYITTLIYTDPRARTIFIDLGVFDILQRRQKRLLSLPRRHPHRDLLLAPSRRALVSLAESETLTVIQSLDYGGRSDPELLPDHRAESIATLIQFTMMSDHQILAGLRISKLERIVHAHPTLLEAIKPEVVYQWAELSQSDDPILSHVYSRILSQFASVCSDICCARLWDCYVVPVCQSYFDTIGVDESAGRIINRILPNKNYLAALLTPEIRSKLPKRSMALTQTHRRSTTEILEWPSLVQLFAGSFFSLWGAFLRQWMFKPGEARHDFYHNISSEPWDIPSRRLSPKIRTSLCRQLVTIAVNSECSVEDVIQVANEDVDCYDEILGNLGQIVDNGDQSARASALAIKLDLEAWYKKRASEKPHTFWYATICEGVCVDDPLQPNSRGKNKAFWSSSRMGCERQYKDDLALYIDSHYVAWVKAPHLPSISALYRPVTTKPSEDDPEELIACILEKTNGVKIIFSISQDLVVPDTISVISTGPLYILMARPQQDGAEAFYWGDPCPR
;
A
#
# COMPACT_ATOMS: atom_id res chain seq x y z
N MET A 1 9.85 -58.99 -42.62
CA MET A 1 9.74 -60.06 -41.60
C MET A 1 9.76 -59.39 -40.24
N SER A 2 8.68 -59.56 -39.47
CA SER A 2 8.42 -59.01 -38.13
C SER A 2 9.43 -59.50 -37.08
N PRO A 3 9.35 -59.08 -35.79
CA PRO A 3 8.51 -58.04 -35.17
C PRO A 3 9.27 -57.09 -34.21
N ASN A 4 8.70 -55.91 -33.96
CA ASN A 4 9.01 -55.08 -32.79
C ASN A 4 7.81 -55.10 -31.84
N THR A 5 8.05 -55.60 -30.64
CA THR A 5 7.10 -55.74 -29.54
C THR A 5 7.23 -54.52 -28.62
N TYR A 6 6.17 -53.75 -28.45
CA TYR A 6 6.01 -52.82 -27.32
C TYR A 6 4.68 -53.09 -26.63
N PRO A 7 4.62 -53.13 -25.29
CA PRO A 7 3.43 -53.56 -24.58
C PRO A 7 2.42 -52.42 -24.41
N PHE A 8 1.16 -52.80 -24.57
CA PHE A 8 -0.03 -52.13 -24.09
C PHE A 8 0.12 -51.74 -22.61
N ASN A 9 -0.15 -50.48 -22.28
CA ASN A 9 -0.43 -50.07 -20.90
C ASN A 9 -1.85 -49.48 -20.88
N ASP A 10 -2.75 -50.30 -20.36
CA ASP A 10 -4.17 -50.04 -20.17
C ASP A 10 -4.32 -49.30 -18.83
N GLN A 11 -4.45 -47.97 -18.87
CA GLN A 11 -4.83 -47.17 -17.69
C GLN A 11 -6.27 -46.70 -17.86
N GLY A 12 -7.18 -47.49 -17.28
CA GLY A 12 -8.55 -47.10 -17.02
C GLY A 12 -8.62 -45.80 -16.21
N LYS A 13 -9.19 -44.76 -16.83
CA LYS A 13 -9.56 -43.51 -16.17
C LYS A 13 -10.78 -43.74 -15.26
N GLY A 14 -10.53 -44.23 -14.05
CA GLY A 14 -11.45 -44.08 -12.93
C GLY A 14 -11.35 -42.67 -12.37
N LYS A 15 -12.15 -41.72 -12.88
CA LYS A 15 -12.36 -40.44 -12.19
C LYS A 15 -13.22 -40.69 -10.95
N SER A 16 -12.60 -40.80 -9.77
CA SER A 16 -13.34 -40.64 -8.52
C SER A 16 -13.75 -39.16 -8.42
N TYR A 17 -15.04 -38.88 -8.58
CA TYR A 17 -15.59 -37.60 -8.17
C TYR A 17 -15.46 -37.52 -6.64
N ASN A 18 -14.50 -36.74 -6.17
CA ASN A 18 -14.54 -36.22 -4.80
C ASN A 18 -15.76 -35.30 -4.72
N GLN A 19 -16.83 -35.85 -4.18
CA GLN A 19 -18.03 -35.13 -3.81
C GLN A 19 -17.65 -34.25 -2.61
N GLU A 20 -17.19 -33.02 -2.89
CA GLU A 20 -17.08 -31.98 -1.89
C GLU A 20 -18.49 -31.70 -1.35
N THR A 21 -18.75 -32.30 -0.21
CA THR A 21 -19.95 -32.06 0.58
C THR A 21 -19.76 -30.71 1.24
N PHE A 22 -20.58 -29.76 0.79
CA PHE A 22 -20.67 -28.42 1.33
C PHE A 22 -21.11 -28.50 2.81
N SER A 23 -20.14 -28.30 3.70
CA SER A 23 -20.38 -27.81 5.04
C SER A 23 -19.84 -26.39 5.09
N ILE A 24 -20.64 -25.42 5.53
CA ILE A 24 -20.06 -24.24 6.18
C ILE A 24 -19.19 -24.83 7.31
N PRO A 25 -17.85 -24.66 7.28
CA PRO A 25 -17.03 -25.12 8.38
C PRO A 25 -17.64 -24.50 9.62
N ALA A 26 -18.02 -25.35 10.58
CA ALA A 26 -18.56 -24.88 11.84
C ALA A 26 -17.62 -23.82 12.47
N ARG A 27 -16.33 -23.89 12.13
CA ARG A 27 -15.27 -22.91 12.40
C ARG A 27 -15.64 -21.47 12.01
N ASP A 28 -16.16 -21.19 10.81
CA ASP A 28 -16.49 -19.79 10.43
C ASP A 28 -17.61 -19.15 11.26
N LEU A 29 -18.48 -19.98 11.87
CA LEU A 29 -19.59 -19.55 12.73
C LEU A 29 -19.24 -19.64 14.22
N PHE A 30 -18.35 -20.56 14.59
CA PHE A 30 -17.82 -20.71 15.95
C PHE A 30 -16.65 -19.76 16.23
N ASP A 31 -15.83 -19.39 15.26
CA ASP A 31 -14.76 -18.39 15.43
C ASP A 31 -15.36 -17.00 15.75
N LEU A 32 -16.56 -16.70 15.21
CA LEU A 32 -17.35 -15.50 15.53
C LEU A 32 -18.07 -15.57 16.89
N LEU A 33 -18.25 -16.78 17.45
CA LEU A 33 -18.95 -17.01 18.73
C LEU A 33 -17.97 -17.28 19.90
N ASP A 34 -16.81 -17.89 19.65
CA ASP A 34 -15.79 -18.24 20.64
C ASP A 34 -15.03 -17.01 21.16
N VAL A 35 -14.90 -15.96 20.35
CA VAL A 35 -14.30 -14.68 20.77
C VAL A 35 -15.16 -13.98 21.86
N ASN A 36 -16.46 -14.25 21.91
CA ASN A 36 -17.37 -13.67 22.92
C ASN A 36 -17.39 -14.45 24.24
N HIS A 37 -16.64 -15.55 24.35
CA HIS A 37 -16.56 -16.38 25.56
C HIS A 37 -15.29 -16.20 26.41
N ASN A 38 -14.35 -15.34 25.99
CA ASN A 38 -13.10 -15.09 26.71
C ASN A 38 -13.10 -13.85 27.64
N SER A 39 -14.23 -13.55 28.29
CA SER A 39 -14.20 -12.76 29.53
C SER A 39 -14.15 -13.72 30.72
N GLY A 40 -12.94 -13.92 31.26
CA GLY A 40 -12.70 -14.77 32.41
C GLY A 40 -13.49 -14.32 33.62
N ASP A 41 -14.42 -15.16 34.05
CA ASP A 41 -14.94 -15.17 35.41
C ASP A 41 -15.20 -16.63 35.79
N SER A 42 -14.32 -17.16 36.62
CA SER A 42 -14.45 -18.43 37.30
C SER A 42 -15.58 -18.33 38.31
N PHE A 43 -16.64 -19.14 38.20
CA PHE A 43 -17.49 -19.42 39.36
C PHE A 43 -18.15 -20.82 39.27
N GLU A 44 -17.66 -21.68 40.17
CA GLU A 44 -18.38 -22.58 41.07
C GLU A 44 -19.87 -22.81 40.78
N LEU A 45 -20.19 -24.07 40.47
CA LEU A 45 -21.55 -24.59 40.36
C LEU A 45 -21.81 -25.50 41.57
N GLU A 46 -22.38 -24.94 42.64
CA GLU A 46 -23.08 -25.70 43.67
C GLU A 46 -24.59 -25.77 43.35
N THR A 47 -25.09 -27.01 43.19
CA THR A 47 -26.33 -27.59 43.75
C THR A 47 -27.41 -26.64 44.33
N ALA A 48 -28.72 -26.79 44.11
CA ALA A 48 -29.57 -27.89 43.63
C ALA A 48 -30.99 -27.36 43.34
N SER A 49 -31.76 -28.06 42.49
CA SER A 49 -33.05 -28.66 42.90
C SER A 49 -33.61 -29.56 41.80
N THR A 50 -33.65 -30.83 42.15
CA THR A 50 -34.33 -31.99 41.56
C THR A 50 -35.78 -31.76 41.12
N SER A 51 -36.10 -32.12 39.88
CA SER A 51 -37.27 -32.96 39.54
C SER A 51 -37.18 -33.44 38.07
N THR A 52 -37.27 -34.75 37.87
CA THR A 52 -37.18 -35.52 36.60
C THR A 52 -35.80 -35.62 35.92
N LEU A 53 -34.91 -36.40 36.54
CA LEU A 53 -33.74 -37.04 35.93
C LEU A 53 -34.16 -38.11 34.90
N SER A 54 -33.74 -37.92 33.65
CA SER A 54 -33.77 -38.90 32.55
C SER A 54 -32.35 -39.22 32.06
N ASP A 55 -31.35 -39.18 32.95
CA ASP A 55 -29.94 -39.47 32.61
C ASP A 55 -29.55 -40.91 32.94
N ASN A 56 -30.25 -41.89 32.37
CA ASN A 56 -29.77 -43.27 32.32
C ASN A 56 -29.17 -43.58 30.93
N PRO A 57 -27.96 -44.16 30.85
CA PRO A 57 -27.36 -44.57 29.59
C PRO A 57 -28.15 -45.73 28.99
N GLY A 58 -29.08 -45.42 28.08
CA GLY A 58 -29.90 -46.38 27.36
C GLY A 58 -29.80 -46.24 25.83
N PRO A 59 -30.23 -47.26 25.06
CA PRO A 59 -30.16 -47.26 23.59
C PRO A 59 -30.83 -46.07 22.89
N GLY A 60 -31.80 -45.42 23.56
CA GLY A 60 -32.49 -44.23 23.06
C GLY A 60 -31.60 -42.98 22.94
N TYR A 61 -30.52 -42.88 23.71
CA TYR A 61 -29.61 -41.72 23.69
C TYR A 61 -28.75 -41.68 22.42
N THR A 62 -28.35 -42.85 21.92
CA THR A 62 -27.53 -43.00 20.70
C THR A 62 -28.35 -42.70 19.45
N ILE A 63 -29.61 -43.14 19.42
CA ILE A 63 -30.55 -42.88 18.33
C ILE A 63 -30.95 -41.39 18.30
N GLY A 64 -31.20 -40.77 19.46
CA GLY A 64 -31.50 -39.34 19.54
C GLY A 64 -30.35 -38.45 19.01
N LYS A 65 -29.09 -38.78 19.32
CA LYS A 65 -27.92 -38.07 18.75
C LYS A 65 -27.79 -38.29 17.24
N TRP A 66 -28.11 -39.47 16.73
CA TRP A 66 -28.10 -39.75 15.30
C TRP A 66 -29.19 -39.00 14.55
N ILE A 67 -30.43 -39.03 15.05
CA ILE A 67 -31.55 -38.28 14.47
C ILE A 67 -31.28 -36.77 14.54
N GLY A 68 -30.71 -36.26 15.63
CA GLY A 68 -30.31 -34.86 15.74
C GLY A 68 -29.21 -34.47 14.74
N ARG A 69 -28.21 -35.34 14.51
CA ARG A 69 -27.15 -35.12 13.50
C ARG A 69 -27.69 -35.22 12.08
N ALA A 70 -28.60 -36.16 11.80
CA ALA A 70 -29.25 -36.30 10.50
C ALA A 70 -30.18 -35.11 10.21
N GLY A 71 -30.93 -34.64 11.20
CA GLY A 71 -31.76 -33.44 11.12
C GLY A 71 -30.94 -32.19 10.81
N LYS A 72 -29.82 -31.96 11.52
CA LYS A 72 -28.89 -30.85 11.21
C LYS A 72 -28.31 -30.93 9.81
N LYS A 73 -27.94 -32.13 9.32
CA LYS A 73 -27.44 -32.30 7.95
C LYS A 73 -28.53 -32.05 6.90
N LEU A 74 -29.76 -32.49 7.17
CA LEU A 74 -30.92 -32.24 6.30
C LEU A 74 -31.26 -30.75 6.26
N GLU A 75 -31.21 -30.05 7.40
CA GLU A 75 -31.44 -28.61 7.50
C GLU A 75 -30.38 -27.82 6.71
N VAL A 76 -29.10 -28.21 6.80
CA VAL A 76 -28.02 -27.63 5.99
C VAL A 76 -28.20 -27.92 4.50
N ALA A 77 -28.59 -29.14 4.13
CA ALA A 77 -28.84 -29.52 2.74
C ALA A 77 -30.06 -28.78 2.16
N ALA A 78 -31.15 -28.68 2.92
CA ALA A 78 -32.36 -27.96 2.54
C ALA A 78 -32.10 -26.46 2.42
N GLY A 79 -31.32 -25.86 3.34
CA GLY A 79 -30.87 -24.48 3.24
C GLY A 79 -30.01 -24.24 1.99
N SER A 80 -29.07 -25.13 1.69
CA SER A 80 -28.26 -25.06 0.47
C SER A 80 -29.12 -25.19 -0.80
N PHE A 81 -30.14 -26.05 -0.78
CA PHE A 81 -31.06 -26.21 -1.91
C PHE A 81 -31.97 -24.98 -2.07
N ALA A 82 -32.48 -24.40 -0.98
CA ALA A 82 -33.26 -23.17 -1.00
C ALA A 82 -32.46 -21.98 -1.55
N GLU A 83 -31.17 -21.86 -1.19
CA GLU A 83 -30.26 -20.86 -1.75
C GLU A 83 -30.02 -21.09 -3.26
N ARG A 84 -29.89 -22.35 -3.72
CA ARG A 84 -29.83 -22.68 -5.15
C ARG A 84 -31.11 -22.31 -5.89
N LEU A 85 -32.27 -22.41 -5.23
CA LEU A 85 -33.55 -21.94 -5.75
C LEU A 85 -33.73 -20.42 -5.65
N ARG A 86 -32.72 -19.69 -5.17
CA ARG A 86 -32.72 -18.23 -4.98
C ARG A 86 -33.76 -17.72 -3.98
N ILE A 87 -34.08 -18.54 -2.98
CA ILE A 87 -35.05 -18.23 -1.91
C ILE A 87 -34.32 -17.91 -0.60
N GLY A 88 -33.03 -17.57 -0.64
CA GLY A 88 -32.28 -17.19 0.55
C GLY A 88 -31.73 -15.76 0.49
N PRO A 89 -31.35 -15.17 1.64
CA PRO A 89 -30.84 -13.81 1.70
C PRO A 89 -29.61 -13.58 0.80
N ASN A 90 -28.71 -14.57 0.67
CA ASN A 90 -27.51 -14.46 -0.16
C ASN A 90 -27.88 -14.33 -1.64
N ALA A 91 -28.82 -15.14 -2.11
CA ALA A 91 -29.33 -15.04 -3.47
C ALA A 91 -30.02 -13.70 -3.75
N VAL A 92 -30.81 -13.19 -2.79
CA VAL A 92 -31.44 -11.86 -2.92
C VAL A 92 -30.37 -10.76 -3.00
N MET A 93 -29.35 -10.80 -2.15
CA MET A 93 -28.25 -9.82 -2.20
C MET A 93 -27.48 -9.91 -3.51
N GLU A 94 -27.20 -11.12 -4.00
CA GLU A 94 -26.52 -11.30 -5.28
C GLU A 94 -27.35 -10.78 -6.46
N ASP A 95 -28.67 -10.99 -6.45
CA ASP A 95 -29.58 -10.40 -7.43
C ASP A 95 -29.57 -8.87 -7.37
N ILE A 96 -29.50 -8.26 -6.17
CA ILE A 96 -29.34 -6.81 -6.01
C ILE A 96 -28.02 -6.33 -6.61
N ILE A 97 -26.91 -7.01 -6.32
CA ILE A 97 -25.59 -6.66 -6.87
C ILE A 97 -25.58 -6.76 -8.40
N ASP A 98 -26.16 -7.82 -8.98
CA ASP A 98 -26.26 -7.98 -10.44
C ASP A 98 -27.09 -6.84 -11.06
N VAL A 99 -28.17 -6.44 -10.40
CA VAL A 99 -29.02 -5.30 -10.79
C VAL A 99 -28.22 -3.98 -10.71
N LEU A 100 -27.49 -3.73 -9.61
CA LEU A 100 -26.70 -2.50 -9.42
C LEU A 100 -25.49 -2.41 -10.35
N SER A 101 -24.88 -3.55 -10.69
CA SER A 101 -23.71 -3.60 -11.59
C SER A 101 -24.09 -3.48 -13.08
N GLY A 102 -25.38 -3.51 -13.43
CA GLY A 102 -25.84 -3.48 -14.81
C GLY A 102 -25.50 -4.75 -15.60
N VAL A 103 -24.93 -5.77 -14.95
CA VAL A 103 -24.66 -7.07 -15.56
C VAL A 103 -26.00 -7.77 -15.73
N GLY A 104 -26.58 -7.62 -16.92
CA GLY A 104 -27.83 -8.30 -17.28
C GLY A 104 -27.75 -9.79 -16.92
N ARG A 105 -28.86 -10.36 -16.44
CA ARG A 105 -28.95 -11.76 -15.93
C ARG A 105 -28.58 -12.86 -16.93
N HIS A 106 -28.04 -12.51 -18.08
CA HIS A 106 -28.29 -13.26 -19.30
C HIS A 106 -27.75 -14.68 -19.27
N HIS A 107 -26.74 -15.08 -18.49
CA HIS A 107 -26.20 -16.45 -18.55
C HIS A 107 -25.81 -17.09 -17.21
N ARG A 108 -26.37 -16.66 -16.06
CA ARG A 108 -26.10 -17.42 -14.82
C ARG A 108 -26.95 -18.68 -14.78
N SER A 109 -26.27 -19.82 -14.89
CA SER A 109 -26.82 -21.16 -14.62
C SER A 109 -27.64 -21.13 -13.32
N LEU A 110 -28.90 -21.56 -13.42
CA LEU A 110 -29.82 -21.74 -12.28
C LEU A 110 -29.27 -22.71 -11.21
N LEU A 111 -28.19 -23.42 -11.52
CA LEU A 111 -27.56 -24.41 -10.64
C LEU A 111 -26.33 -23.86 -9.89
N ARG A 112 -25.88 -22.63 -10.21
CA ARG A 112 -24.74 -22.05 -9.51
C ARG A 112 -25.19 -21.58 -8.11
N PRO A 113 -24.58 -22.07 -7.01
CA PRO A 113 -24.88 -21.57 -5.69
C PRO A 113 -24.54 -20.08 -5.59
N PRO A 114 -25.31 -19.30 -4.81
CA PRO A 114 -25.00 -17.89 -4.63
C PRO A 114 -23.64 -17.72 -3.95
N ARG A 115 -23.01 -16.56 -4.20
CA ARG A 115 -21.74 -16.23 -3.55
C ARG A 115 -21.89 -16.21 -2.03
N PRO A 116 -20.86 -16.62 -1.26
CA PRO A 116 -20.93 -16.60 0.20
C PRO A 116 -21.00 -15.17 0.74
N PHE A 117 -21.63 -15.01 1.90
CA PHE A 117 -21.80 -13.74 2.62
C PHE A 117 -20.53 -12.88 2.67
N ARG A 118 -19.40 -13.45 3.11
CA ARG A 118 -18.10 -12.76 3.23
C ARG A 118 -17.61 -12.17 1.89
N SER A 119 -18.02 -12.74 0.75
CA SER A 119 -17.65 -12.23 -0.57
C SER A 119 -18.65 -11.20 -1.11
N LEU A 120 -19.94 -11.33 -0.77
CA LEU A 120 -20.99 -10.42 -1.25
C LEU A 120 -20.83 -9.01 -0.67
N ILE A 121 -20.41 -8.90 0.60
CA ILE A 121 -20.28 -7.61 1.29
C ILE A 121 -19.23 -6.70 0.63
N PRO A 122 -17.96 -7.12 0.44
CA PRO A 122 -16.96 -6.32 -0.29
C PRO A 122 -17.41 -5.92 -1.70
N ILE A 123 -18.08 -6.82 -2.42
CA ILE A 123 -18.56 -6.55 -3.77
C ILE A 123 -19.61 -5.44 -3.75
N ALA A 124 -20.60 -5.55 -2.86
CA ALA A 124 -21.65 -4.54 -2.72
C ALA A 124 -21.07 -3.17 -2.33
N LEU A 125 -20.15 -3.15 -1.36
CA LEU A 125 -19.46 -1.93 -0.91
C LEU A 125 -18.62 -1.29 -2.03
N SER A 126 -18.07 -2.10 -2.93
CA SER A 126 -17.26 -1.63 -4.07
C SER A 126 -18.08 -1.03 -5.21
N HIS A 127 -19.35 -1.42 -5.39
CA HIS A 127 -20.20 -0.94 -6.51
C HIS A 127 -20.77 0.47 -6.34
N SER A 128 -20.50 1.15 -5.21
CA SER A 128 -21.13 2.42 -4.87
C SER A 128 -20.59 3.67 -5.59
N THR A 129 -19.45 3.58 -6.30
CA THR A 129 -18.73 4.78 -6.76
C THR A 129 -18.85 5.11 -8.25
N THR A 130 -19.33 4.20 -9.10
CA THR A 130 -19.38 4.47 -10.54
C THR A 130 -20.79 4.85 -10.96
N SER A 131 -21.07 6.14 -11.02
CA SER A 131 -22.25 6.69 -11.68
C SER A 131 -22.31 6.13 -13.11
N PRO A 132 -23.32 5.31 -13.46
CA PRO A 132 -23.45 4.79 -14.82
C PRO A 132 -23.97 5.93 -15.70
N MET A 133 -23.04 6.73 -16.26
CA MET A 133 -23.36 7.68 -17.33
C MET A 133 -23.72 6.97 -18.65
N SER A 134 -23.64 5.65 -18.72
CA SER A 134 -23.91 4.91 -19.96
C SER A 134 -25.34 4.36 -20.00
N SER A 135 -26.14 4.92 -20.91
CA SER A 135 -27.43 4.40 -21.42
C SER A 135 -28.64 4.52 -20.48
N GLY A 136 -29.40 5.61 -20.62
CA GLY A 136 -30.58 5.92 -19.79
C GLY A 136 -31.78 4.96 -19.91
N GLU A 137 -31.80 4.04 -20.88
CA GLU A 137 -32.96 3.19 -21.12
C GLU A 137 -32.93 1.86 -20.36
N SER A 138 -31.75 1.36 -19.98
CA SER A 138 -31.62 0.10 -19.22
C SER A 138 -31.76 0.33 -17.70
N VAL A 139 -31.32 1.49 -17.20
CA VAL A 139 -31.27 1.81 -15.77
C VAL A 139 -32.68 1.89 -15.15
N SER A 140 -33.67 2.38 -15.89
CA SER A 140 -35.05 2.55 -15.38
C SER A 140 -35.74 1.20 -15.09
N LYS A 141 -35.64 0.23 -16.00
CA LYS A 141 -36.20 -1.13 -15.82
C LYS A 141 -35.53 -1.89 -14.68
N ILE A 142 -34.22 -1.68 -14.52
CA ILE A 142 -33.40 -2.27 -13.47
C ILE A 142 -33.81 -1.69 -12.10
N GLN A 143 -33.95 -0.37 -12.00
CA GLN A 143 -34.36 0.29 -10.76
C GLN A 143 -35.78 -0.07 -10.31
N ALA A 144 -36.69 -0.33 -11.25
CA ALA A 144 -38.07 -0.72 -10.93
C ALA A 144 -38.19 -2.03 -10.12
N ARG A 145 -37.17 -2.91 -10.15
CA ARG A 145 -37.19 -4.20 -9.44
C ARG A 145 -36.55 -4.16 -8.05
N LEU A 146 -35.74 -3.14 -7.75
CA LEU A 146 -35.05 -3.02 -6.45
C LEU A 146 -36.00 -3.05 -5.24
N PRO A 147 -37.16 -2.35 -5.25
CA PRO A 147 -38.09 -2.38 -4.12
C PRO A 147 -38.60 -3.79 -3.78
N GLU A 148 -38.73 -4.68 -4.77
CA GLU A 148 -39.14 -6.07 -4.53
C GLU A 148 -38.06 -6.84 -3.76
N TYR A 149 -36.79 -6.66 -4.10
CA TYR A 149 -35.67 -7.30 -3.40
C TYR A 149 -35.49 -6.74 -1.98
N TYR A 150 -35.64 -5.42 -1.81
CA TYR A 150 -35.61 -4.79 -0.49
C TYR A 150 -36.75 -5.29 0.40
N ARG A 151 -37.96 -5.48 -0.15
CA ARG A 151 -39.06 -6.12 0.58
C ARG A 151 -38.71 -7.54 1.02
N LYS A 152 -38.12 -8.37 0.14
CA LYS A 152 -37.70 -9.73 0.51
C LYS A 152 -36.69 -9.73 1.66
N LEU A 153 -35.73 -8.80 1.67
CA LEU A 153 -34.80 -8.65 2.80
C LEU A 153 -35.52 -8.23 4.10
N ALA A 154 -36.50 -7.32 4.01
CA ALA A 154 -37.33 -6.96 5.14
C ALA A 154 -38.16 -8.16 5.66
N ASP A 155 -38.67 -9.01 4.76
CA ASP A 155 -39.40 -10.23 5.13
C ASP A 155 -38.50 -11.23 5.86
N TYR A 156 -37.23 -11.38 5.46
CA TYR A 156 -36.26 -12.21 6.21
C TYR A 156 -35.96 -11.67 7.61
N LEU A 157 -36.16 -10.38 7.87
CA LEU A 157 -36.13 -9.91 9.24
C LEU A 157 -37.25 -10.55 10.05
N LEU A 158 -38.38 -10.95 9.49
CA LEU A 158 -39.48 -11.58 10.24
C LEU A 158 -39.41 -13.11 10.28
N ASP A 159 -38.44 -13.72 9.59
CA ASP A 159 -38.22 -15.18 9.56
C ASP A 159 -38.01 -15.75 10.98
N ASN A 160 -38.33 -17.01 11.23
CA ASN A 160 -38.01 -17.68 12.48
C ASN A 160 -36.53 -18.11 12.56
N ASN A 161 -35.84 -18.19 11.42
CA ASN A 161 -34.43 -18.57 11.36
C ASN A 161 -33.51 -17.39 11.73
N PRO A 162 -32.76 -17.46 12.85
CA PRO A 162 -31.89 -16.37 13.28
C PRO A 162 -30.73 -16.10 12.30
N ASN A 163 -30.29 -17.09 11.52
CA ASN A 163 -29.25 -16.87 10.52
C ASN A 163 -29.77 -16.05 9.33
N ASN A 164 -31.01 -16.30 8.89
CA ASN A 164 -31.62 -15.50 7.82
C ASN A 164 -31.82 -14.05 8.28
N GLN A 165 -32.27 -13.86 9.53
CA GLN A 165 -32.37 -12.53 10.14
C GLN A 165 -31.00 -11.84 10.20
N PHE A 166 -29.96 -12.55 10.64
CA PHE A 166 -28.59 -12.03 10.72
C PHE A 166 -28.08 -11.57 9.35
N LEU A 167 -28.20 -12.40 8.32
CA LEU A 167 -27.80 -12.06 6.96
C LEU A 167 -28.58 -10.86 6.42
N ALA A 168 -29.90 -10.85 6.63
CA ALA A 168 -30.75 -9.73 6.22
C ALA A 168 -30.35 -8.42 6.90
N LEU A 169 -30.04 -8.44 8.21
CA LEU A 169 -29.55 -7.27 8.93
C LEU A 169 -28.27 -6.70 8.31
N TYR A 170 -27.30 -7.55 8.00
CA TYR A 170 -26.05 -7.12 7.36
C TYR A 170 -26.26 -6.60 5.94
N TYR A 171 -27.12 -7.24 5.14
CA TYR A 171 -27.41 -6.80 3.79
C TYR A 171 -28.16 -5.47 3.77
N ILE A 172 -29.18 -5.31 4.61
CA ILE A 172 -29.90 -4.04 4.76
C ILE A 172 -28.92 -2.93 5.16
N THR A 173 -28.08 -3.18 6.16
CA THR A 173 -27.06 -2.24 6.61
C THR A 173 -26.10 -1.87 5.47
N THR A 174 -25.59 -2.86 4.75
CA THR A 174 -24.69 -2.67 3.60
C THR A 174 -25.36 -1.89 2.47
N LEU A 175 -26.64 -2.11 2.21
CA LEU A 175 -27.39 -1.43 1.16
C LEU A 175 -27.70 0.02 1.51
N ILE A 176 -28.08 0.31 2.76
CA ILE A 176 -28.24 1.69 3.27
C ILE A 176 -26.93 2.47 3.06
N TYR A 177 -25.82 1.78 3.31
CA TYR A 177 -24.48 2.28 3.17
C TYR A 177 -24.06 2.50 1.71
N THR A 178 -24.47 1.65 0.77
CA THR A 178 -24.07 1.77 -0.64
C THR A 178 -25.00 2.64 -1.48
N ASP A 179 -26.28 2.69 -1.15
CA ASP A 179 -27.31 3.46 -1.85
C ASP A 179 -28.14 4.27 -0.84
N PRO A 180 -27.99 5.61 -0.78
CA PRO A 180 -28.76 6.47 0.11
C PRO A 180 -30.29 6.30 -0.04
N ARG A 181 -30.77 5.91 -1.23
CA ARG A 181 -32.21 5.66 -1.49
C ARG A 181 -32.71 4.39 -0.82
N ALA A 182 -31.83 3.43 -0.54
CA ALA A 182 -32.22 2.22 0.19
C ALA A 182 -32.70 2.57 1.59
N ARG A 183 -32.13 3.61 2.22
CA ARG A 183 -32.58 4.11 3.53
C ARG A 183 -34.05 4.49 3.51
N THR A 184 -34.46 5.35 2.59
CA THR A 184 -35.86 5.80 2.50
C THR A 184 -36.79 4.64 2.21
N ILE A 185 -36.42 3.74 1.29
CA ILE A 185 -37.25 2.56 0.97
C ILE A 185 -37.39 1.62 2.16
N PHE A 186 -36.34 1.37 2.94
CA PHE A 186 -36.43 0.53 4.14
C PHE A 186 -37.25 1.18 5.26
N ILE A 187 -37.20 2.51 5.40
CA ILE A 187 -38.11 3.24 6.30
C ILE A 187 -39.56 3.06 5.85
N ASP A 188 -39.86 3.22 4.56
CA ASP A 188 -41.20 3.02 3.99
C ASP A 188 -41.71 1.58 4.15
N LEU A 189 -40.80 0.60 4.13
CA LEU A 189 -41.10 -0.81 4.40
C LEU A 189 -41.27 -1.13 5.91
N GLY A 190 -41.17 -0.14 6.79
CA GLY A 190 -41.34 -0.30 8.23
C GLY A 190 -40.18 -1.03 8.93
N VAL A 191 -39.01 -1.12 8.29
CA VAL A 191 -37.84 -1.83 8.85
C VAL A 191 -37.41 -1.21 10.18
N PHE A 192 -37.48 0.12 10.31
CA PHE A 192 -37.13 0.81 11.55
C PHE A 192 -37.95 0.30 12.75
N ASP A 193 -39.29 0.23 12.60
CA ASP A 193 -40.19 -0.24 13.65
C ASP A 193 -40.02 -1.74 13.96
N ILE A 194 -39.72 -2.55 12.93
CA ILE A 194 -39.39 -3.97 13.08
C ILE A 194 -38.15 -4.12 13.97
N LEU A 195 -37.10 -3.36 13.66
CA LEU A 195 -35.83 -3.41 14.39
C LEU A 195 -35.95 -2.86 15.81
N GLN A 196 -36.71 -1.79 16.02
CA GLN A 196 -36.89 -1.19 17.36
C GLN A 196 -37.64 -2.15 18.30
N ARG A 197 -38.73 -2.78 17.81
CA ARG A 197 -39.45 -3.82 18.56
C ARG A 197 -38.56 -5.01 18.86
N ARG A 198 -37.77 -5.44 17.87
CA ARG A 198 -36.83 -6.55 18.04
C ARG A 198 -35.74 -6.23 19.06
N GLN A 199 -35.14 -5.05 19.01
CA GLN A 199 -34.11 -4.62 19.95
C GLN A 199 -34.63 -4.68 21.39
N LYS A 200 -35.84 -4.17 21.65
CA LYS A 200 -36.49 -4.26 22.97
C LYS A 200 -36.63 -5.73 23.42
N ARG A 201 -37.09 -6.61 22.53
CA ARG A 201 -37.21 -8.05 22.80
C ARG A 201 -35.85 -8.72 23.05
N LEU A 202 -34.82 -8.42 22.27
CA LEU A 202 -33.48 -8.98 22.44
C LEU A 202 -32.84 -8.53 23.76
N LEU A 203 -33.10 -7.28 24.19
CA LEU A 203 -32.62 -6.76 25.46
C LEU A 203 -33.28 -7.42 26.67
N SER A 204 -34.53 -7.90 26.55
CA SER A 204 -35.19 -8.66 27.61
C SER A 204 -34.70 -10.11 27.74
N LEU A 205 -33.94 -10.63 26.76
CA LEU A 205 -33.37 -11.97 26.85
C LEU A 205 -32.14 -12.00 27.77
N PRO A 206 -31.83 -13.13 28.43
CA PRO A 206 -30.60 -13.30 29.21
C PRO A 206 -29.33 -12.98 28.40
N ARG A 207 -28.28 -12.51 29.08
CA ARG A 207 -27.02 -12.11 28.43
C ARG A 207 -26.33 -13.21 27.63
N ARG A 208 -26.58 -14.49 27.96
CA ARG A 208 -26.01 -15.66 27.27
C ARG A 208 -26.99 -16.32 26.29
N HIS A 209 -28.05 -15.61 25.91
CA HIS A 209 -29.05 -16.17 25.00
C HIS A 209 -28.51 -16.11 23.56
N PRO A 210 -28.42 -17.23 22.81
CA PRO A 210 -27.77 -17.25 21.50
C PRO A 210 -28.30 -16.21 20.49
N HIS A 211 -29.63 -16.00 20.46
CA HIS A 211 -30.23 -14.98 19.59
C HIS A 211 -29.85 -13.55 20.00
N ARG A 212 -29.70 -13.28 21.30
CA ARG A 212 -29.28 -11.96 21.77
C ARG A 212 -27.85 -11.68 21.31
N ASP A 213 -26.96 -12.65 21.50
CA ASP A 213 -25.55 -12.53 21.15
C ASP A 213 -25.37 -12.35 19.64
N LEU A 214 -26.12 -13.12 18.83
CA LEU A 214 -26.04 -13.05 17.38
C LEU A 214 -26.68 -11.77 16.78
N LEU A 215 -27.83 -11.34 17.30
CA LEU A 215 -28.68 -10.36 16.60
C LEU A 215 -28.67 -8.95 17.20
N LEU A 216 -28.30 -8.79 18.48
CA LEU A 216 -28.44 -7.49 19.16
C LEU A 216 -27.52 -6.43 18.56
N ALA A 217 -26.24 -6.76 18.35
CA ALA A 217 -25.27 -5.81 17.80
C ALA A 217 -25.59 -5.44 16.34
N PRO A 218 -25.88 -6.38 15.41
CA PRO A 218 -26.30 -6.03 14.06
C PRO A 218 -27.63 -5.25 14.01
N SER A 219 -28.59 -5.56 14.89
CA SER A 219 -29.87 -4.82 14.96
C SER A 219 -29.67 -3.37 15.41
N ARG A 220 -28.82 -3.16 16.44
CA ARG A 220 -28.45 -1.82 16.92
C ARG A 220 -27.79 -1.00 15.81
N ARG A 221 -26.86 -1.61 15.10
CA ARG A 221 -26.18 -0.98 13.98
C ARG A 221 -27.15 -0.57 12.87
N ALA A 222 -28.00 -1.50 12.42
CA ALA A 222 -28.99 -1.22 11.39
C ALA A 222 -29.96 -0.09 11.80
N LEU A 223 -30.34 -0.03 13.09
CA LEU A 223 -31.14 1.08 13.63
C LEU A 223 -30.40 2.42 13.54
N VAL A 224 -29.13 2.46 13.93
CA VAL A 224 -28.31 3.68 13.83
C VAL A 224 -28.15 4.13 12.38
N SER A 225 -27.98 3.20 11.44
CA SER A 225 -27.89 3.50 10.00
C SER A 225 -29.21 4.07 9.43
N LEU A 226 -30.36 3.70 10.01
CA LEU A 226 -31.67 4.21 9.61
C LEU A 226 -32.02 5.53 10.31
N ALA A 227 -31.59 5.73 11.55
CA ALA A 227 -31.83 6.94 12.32
C ALA A 227 -31.14 8.17 11.70
N GLU A 228 -31.68 9.36 11.92
CA GLU A 228 -30.95 10.60 11.66
C GLU A 228 -29.84 10.74 12.70
N SER A 229 -28.62 11.04 12.25
CA SER A 229 -27.45 11.21 13.11
C SER A 229 -26.66 12.44 12.67
N GLU A 230 -25.91 13.01 13.60
CA GLU A 230 -25.00 14.13 13.33
C GLU A 230 -24.00 13.79 12.21
N THR A 231 -23.54 12.53 12.16
CA THR A 231 -22.69 12.04 11.06
C THR A 231 -23.35 12.19 9.70
N LEU A 232 -24.67 11.96 9.58
CA LEU A 232 -25.38 12.17 8.31
C LEU A 232 -25.41 13.65 7.92
N THR A 233 -25.55 14.57 8.87
CA THR A 233 -25.49 16.02 8.61
C THR A 233 -24.12 16.43 8.07
N VAL A 234 -23.03 15.88 8.63
CA VAL A 234 -21.66 16.12 8.12
C VAL A 234 -21.47 15.50 6.73
N ILE A 235 -22.00 14.30 6.48
CA ILE A 235 -21.98 13.67 5.15
C ILE A 235 -22.73 14.53 4.13
N GLN A 236 -23.91 15.04 4.49
CA GLN A 236 -24.70 15.93 3.63
C GLN A 236 -23.96 17.23 3.31
N SER A 237 -23.30 17.84 4.30
CA SER A 237 -22.45 19.02 4.10
C SER A 237 -21.32 18.74 3.11
N LEU A 238 -20.65 17.60 3.25
CA LEU A 238 -19.59 17.15 2.35
C LEU A 238 -20.09 16.93 0.91
N ASP A 239 -21.30 16.39 0.75
CA ASP A 239 -21.97 16.15 -0.53
C ASP A 239 -22.47 17.43 -1.22
N TYR A 240 -22.85 18.46 -0.47
CA TYR A 240 -23.43 19.69 -1.01
C TYR A 240 -22.45 20.53 -1.84
N GLY A 241 -21.13 20.34 -1.67
CA GLY A 241 -20.07 21.15 -2.29
C GLY A 241 -19.89 21.07 -3.82
N GLY A 242 -20.75 20.37 -4.56
CA GLY A 242 -20.61 20.15 -6.01
C GLY A 242 -19.34 19.37 -6.39
N ARG A 243 -19.19 18.99 -7.66
CA ARG A 243 -17.91 18.48 -8.18
C ARG A 243 -16.98 19.68 -8.37
N SER A 244 -16.32 20.09 -7.30
CA SER A 244 -15.26 21.10 -7.35
C SER A 244 -14.09 20.60 -8.19
N ASP A 245 -13.29 21.54 -8.68
CA ASP A 245 -12.05 21.29 -9.42
C ASP A 245 -11.18 20.24 -8.70
N PRO A 246 -10.76 19.14 -9.34
CA PRO A 246 -10.03 18.05 -8.70
C PRO A 246 -8.68 18.47 -8.07
N GLU A 247 -8.17 19.66 -8.35
CA GLU A 247 -6.83 20.07 -7.93
C GLU A 247 -6.74 20.64 -6.49
N LEU A 248 -7.83 21.12 -5.89
CA LEU A 248 -7.77 21.69 -4.53
C LEU A 248 -8.94 21.23 -3.67
N LEU A 249 -8.63 20.65 -2.51
CA LEU A 249 -9.62 20.31 -1.49
C LEU A 249 -10.01 21.59 -0.73
N PRO A 250 -11.25 22.09 -0.83
CA PRO A 250 -11.67 23.29 -0.11
C PRO A 250 -11.65 23.09 1.41
N ASP A 251 -11.34 24.14 2.17
CA ASP A 251 -11.24 24.09 3.65
C ASP A 251 -12.46 23.43 4.31
N HIS A 252 -13.68 23.84 3.93
CA HIS A 252 -14.92 23.28 4.49
C HIS A 252 -15.07 21.76 4.25
N ARG A 253 -14.55 21.25 3.12
CA ARG A 253 -14.54 19.80 2.85
C ARG A 253 -13.48 19.12 3.70
N ALA A 254 -12.31 19.73 3.85
CA ALA A 254 -11.27 19.20 4.73
C ALA A 254 -11.74 19.13 6.20
N GLU A 255 -12.44 20.15 6.69
CA GLU A 255 -13.07 20.18 8.02
C GLU A 255 -14.15 19.09 8.17
N SER A 256 -15.00 18.92 7.16
CA SER A 256 -16.00 17.85 7.14
C SER A 256 -15.35 16.46 7.21
N ILE A 257 -14.29 16.23 6.42
CA ILE A 257 -13.55 14.97 6.44
C ILE A 257 -12.83 14.78 7.78
N ALA A 258 -12.21 15.82 8.34
CA ALA A 258 -11.58 15.76 9.67
C ALA A 258 -12.60 15.40 10.76
N THR A 259 -13.82 15.93 10.68
CA THR A 259 -14.92 15.59 11.59
C THR A 259 -15.36 14.14 11.40
N LEU A 260 -15.47 13.65 10.15
CA LEU A 260 -15.74 12.24 9.88
C LEU A 260 -14.63 11.33 10.44
N ILE A 261 -13.36 11.75 10.36
CA ILE A 261 -12.24 11.01 10.96
C ILE A 261 -12.45 10.88 12.47
N GLN A 262 -12.89 11.93 13.16
CA GLN A 262 -13.21 11.82 14.60
C GLN A 262 -14.36 10.83 14.86
N PHE A 263 -15.40 10.84 14.03
CA PHE A 263 -16.50 9.87 14.13
C PHE A 263 -16.07 8.41 13.87
N THR A 264 -14.94 8.16 13.21
CA THR A 264 -14.39 6.80 13.10
C THR A 264 -13.96 6.19 14.43
N MET A 265 -13.70 7.04 15.44
CA MET A 265 -13.34 6.59 16.79
C MET A 265 -14.55 6.34 17.70
N MET A 266 -15.77 6.61 17.22
CA MET A 266 -17.00 6.43 17.99
C MET A 266 -17.75 5.18 17.51
N SER A 267 -17.95 4.19 18.40
CA SER A 267 -18.52 2.88 18.05
C SER A 267 -19.81 2.93 17.23
N ASP A 268 -20.66 3.92 17.51
CA ASP A 268 -21.99 4.05 16.89
C ASP A 268 -21.92 4.69 15.49
N HIS A 269 -20.90 5.51 15.24
CA HIS A 269 -20.74 6.28 13.99
C HIS A 269 -19.65 5.72 13.08
N GLN A 270 -18.78 4.86 13.61
CA GLN A 270 -17.53 4.46 12.97
C GLN A 270 -17.75 3.87 11.58
N ILE A 271 -18.80 3.06 11.38
CA ILE A 271 -19.03 2.41 10.08
C ILE A 271 -19.51 3.42 9.04
N LEU A 272 -20.46 4.27 9.41
CA LEU A 272 -21.04 5.25 8.50
C LEU A 272 -19.99 6.30 8.10
N ALA A 273 -19.23 6.81 9.07
CA ALA A 273 -18.15 7.75 8.83
C ALA A 273 -17.03 7.12 8.00
N GLY A 274 -16.54 5.94 8.42
CA GLY A 274 -15.47 5.22 7.73
C GLY A 274 -15.85 4.87 6.29
N LEU A 275 -17.09 4.43 6.06
CA LEU A 275 -17.56 4.13 4.72
C LEU A 275 -17.55 5.37 3.84
N ARG A 276 -18.03 6.51 4.33
CA ARG A 276 -18.03 7.73 3.55
C ARG A 276 -16.60 8.12 3.17
N ILE A 277 -15.67 8.06 4.12
CA ILE A 277 -14.25 8.31 3.91
C ILE A 277 -13.70 7.36 2.83
N SER A 278 -13.99 6.06 2.94
CA SER A 278 -13.53 5.03 2.00
C SER A 278 -13.98 5.24 0.54
N LYS A 279 -15.02 6.06 0.32
CA LYS A 279 -15.57 6.35 -1.01
C LYS A 279 -15.03 7.62 -1.64
N LEU A 280 -14.22 8.40 -0.92
CA LEU A 280 -13.62 9.61 -1.49
C LEU A 280 -12.75 9.23 -2.69
N GLU A 281 -12.99 9.89 -3.83
CA GLU A 281 -12.27 9.71 -5.09
C GLU A 281 -10.86 10.32 -4.94
N ARG A 282 -9.98 9.63 -4.19
CA ARG A 282 -8.58 9.99 -3.92
C ARG A 282 -8.44 11.32 -3.18
N ILE A 283 -8.00 11.28 -1.93
CA ILE A 283 -7.53 12.48 -1.24
C ILE A 283 -6.14 12.77 -1.84
N VAL A 284 -6.07 13.58 -2.89
CA VAL A 284 -4.83 13.77 -3.67
C VAL A 284 -3.84 14.69 -2.95
N HIS A 285 -4.28 15.41 -1.91
CA HIS A 285 -3.45 16.44 -1.28
C HIS A 285 -3.47 16.38 0.25
N ALA A 286 -2.28 16.56 0.81
CA ALA A 286 -1.99 16.72 2.22
C ALA A 286 -2.56 18.03 2.78
N HIS A 287 -3.89 18.13 2.92
CA HIS A 287 -4.51 19.31 3.52
C HIS A 287 -4.14 19.38 5.02
N PRO A 288 -3.64 20.51 5.55
CA PRO A 288 -3.17 20.63 6.93
C PRO A 288 -4.17 20.13 7.98
N THR A 289 -5.45 20.49 7.85
CA THR A 289 -6.55 20.01 8.71
C THR A 289 -6.66 18.49 8.77
N LEU A 290 -6.43 17.80 7.64
CA LEU A 290 -6.42 16.34 7.62
C LEU A 290 -5.19 15.78 8.35
N LEU A 291 -4.04 16.43 8.22
CA LEU A 291 -2.80 16.04 8.91
C LEU A 291 -2.92 16.13 10.43
N GLU A 292 -3.73 17.06 10.92
CA GLU A 292 -4.00 17.21 12.35
C GLU A 292 -5.02 16.19 12.85
N ALA A 293 -5.96 15.78 11.99
CA ALA A 293 -6.98 14.78 12.30
C ALA A 293 -6.43 13.34 12.30
N ILE A 294 -5.47 13.01 11.43
CA ILE A 294 -4.87 11.68 11.31
C ILE A 294 -3.80 11.51 12.40
N LYS A 295 -4.23 11.14 13.61
CA LYS A 295 -3.36 10.85 14.74
C LYS A 295 -2.95 9.37 14.79
N PRO A 296 -1.81 9.02 15.41
CA PRO A 296 -1.39 7.62 15.53
C PRO A 296 -2.47 6.69 16.11
N GLU A 297 -3.23 7.16 17.10
CA GLU A 297 -4.28 6.38 17.78
C GLU A 297 -5.46 6.08 16.83
N VAL A 298 -5.77 7.02 15.93
CA VAL A 298 -6.81 6.85 14.92
C VAL A 298 -6.40 5.77 13.92
N VAL A 299 -5.16 5.83 13.44
CA VAL A 299 -4.65 4.85 12.48
C VAL A 299 -4.50 3.46 13.12
N TYR A 300 -4.08 3.38 14.39
CA TYR A 300 -4.08 2.12 15.14
C TYR A 300 -5.49 1.51 15.18
N GLN A 301 -6.51 2.31 15.54
CA GLN A 301 -7.89 1.84 15.57
C GLN A 301 -8.37 1.39 14.19
N TRP A 302 -8.00 2.10 13.12
CA TRP A 302 -8.33 1.68 11.75
C TRP A 302 -7.68 0.35 11.39
N ALA A 303 -6.43 0.14 11.78
CA ALA A 303 -5.73 -1.13 11.58
C ALA A 303 -6.39 -2.25 12.38
N GLU A 304 -6.83 -2.02 13.61
CA GLU A 304 -7.58 -3.00 14.41
C GLU A 304 -8.93 -3.34 13.76
N LEU A 305 -9.71 -2.32 13.38
CA LEU A 305 -11.01 -2.50 12.72
C LEU A 305 -10.89 -3.16 11.34
N SER A 306 -9.76 -2.97 10.64
CA SER A 306 -9.50 -3.65 9.36
C SER A 306 -9.32 -5.17 9.52
N GLN A 307 -8.95 -5.61 10.72
CA GLN A 307 -8.73 -7.02 11.09
C GLN A 307 -9.93 -7.64 11.82
N SER A 308 -11.00 -6.88 12.00
CA SER A 308 -12.24 -7.34 12.61
C SER A 308 -12.87 -8.49 11.82
N ASP A 309 -13.42 -9.49 12.50
CA ASP A 309 -14.20 -10.58 11.88
C ASP A 309 -15.47 -10.09 11.16
N ASP A 310 -15.91 -8.88 11.49
CA ASP A 310 -16.98 -8.19 10.79
C ASP A 310 -16.55 -7.76 9.37
N PRO A 311 -17.14 -8.33 8.31
CA PRO A 311 -16.71 -8.07 6.94
C PRO A 311 -17.00 -6.64 6.47
N ILE A 312 -17.95 -5.92 7.09
CA ILE A 312 -18.20 -4.51 6.75
C ILE A 312 -17.06 -3.66 7.31
N LEU A 313 -16.71 -3.84 8.59
CA LEU A 313 -15.62 -3.10 9.24
C LEU A 313 -14.29 -3.41 8.56
N SER A 314 -13.96 -4.69 8.39
CA SER A 314 -12.71 -5.11 7.75
C SER A 314 -12.55 -4.50 6.36
N HIS A 315 -13.59 -4.57 5.52
CA HIS A 315 -13.54 -4.01 4.17
C HIS A 315 -13.46 -2.47 4.16
N VAL A 316 -14.25 -1.79 4.97
CA VAL A 316 -14.26 -0.33 5.04
C VAL A 316 -12.90 0.18 5.49
N TYR A 317 -12.36 -0.33 6.59
CA TYR A 317 -11.13 0.18 7.18
C TYR A 317 -9.88 -0.26 6.43
N SER A 318 -9.85 -1.45 5.82
CA SER A 318 -8.76 -1.81 4.88
C SER A 318 -8.71 -0.86 3.68
N ARG A 319 -9.86 -0.41 3.19
CA ARG A 319 -9.95 0.57 2.10
C ARG A 319 -9.53 1.96 2.55
N ILE A 320 -9.95 2.42 3.74
CA ILE A 320 -9.47 3.68 4.32
C ILE A 320 -7.95 3.65 4.43
N LEU A 321 -7.38 2.61 5.05
CA LEU A 321 -5.94 2.47 5.17
C LEU A 321 -5.26 2.48 3.79
N SER A 322 -5.80 1.76 2.81
CA SER A 322 -5.21 1.80 1.48
C SER A 322 -5.28 3.18 0.82
N GLN A 323 -6.30 3.99 1.08
CA GLN A 323 -6.44 5.33 0.50
C GLN A 323 -5.56 6.34 1.24
N PHE A 324 -5.52 6.28 2.56
CA PHE A 324 -4.65 7.17 3.35
C PHE A 324 -3.18 6.81 3.24
N ALA A 325 -2.85 5.57 2.86
CA ALA A 325 -1.49 5.20 2.49
C ALA A 325 -0.94 6.14 1.42
N SER A 326 -1.71 6.48 0.37
CA SER A 326 -1.29 7.43 -0.67
C SER A 326 -1.25 8.88 -0.18
N VAL A 327 -2.17 9.28 0.71
CA VAL A 327 -2.16 10.64 1.30
C VAL A 327 -0.91 10.83 2.16
N CYS A 328 -0.62 9.87 3.04
CA CYS A 328 0.54 9.89 3.93
C CYS A 328 1.86 9.78 3.16
N SER A 329 1.82 9.09 2.02
CA SER A 329 2.84 9.06 0.98
C SER A 329 3.23 10.46 0.50
N ASP A 330 2.24 11.31 0.23
CA ASP A 330 2.45 12.68 -0.22
C ASP A 330 2.90 13.61 0.93
N ILE A 331 2.67 13.20 2.17
CA ILE A 331 3.09 13.90 3.38
C ILE A 331 4.55 13.51 3.65
N CYS A 332 5.46 14.15 2.91
CA CYS A 332 6.87 13.86 3.02
C CYS A 332 7.43 14.21 4.40
N CYS A 333 7.62 13.24 5.31
CA CYS A 333 8.38 13.39 6.56
C CYS A 333 8.41 12.14 7.46
N ALA A 334 9.16 12.25 8.56
CA ALA A 334 9.12 11.35 9.72
C ALA A 334 7.69 11.12 10.27
N ARG A 335 6.75 12.06 10.05
CA ARG A 335 5.34 11.91 10.45
C ARG A 335 4.65 10.72 9.79
N LEU A 336 5.02 10.34 8.56
CA LEU A 336 4.48 9.14 7.91
C LEU A 336 4.72 7.90 8.78
N TRP A 337 5.93 7.80 9.35
CA TRP A 337 6.26 6.68 10.21
C TRP A 337 5.47 6.72 11.53
N ASP A 338 5.54 7.82 12.26
CA ASP A 338 4.93 7.91 13.60
C ASP A 338 3.39 7.89 13.56
N CYS A 339 2.78 8.58 12.59
CA CYS A 339 1.32 8.70 12.51
C CYS A 339 0.67 7.52 11.80
N TYR A 340 1.40 6.82 10.92
CA TYR A 340 0.79 5.87 10.00
C TYR A 340 1.44 4.50 10.02
N VAL A 341 2.72 4.38 9.63
CA VAL A 341 3.37 3.06 9.47
C VAL A 341 3.50 2.31 10.80
N VAL A 342 3.98 2.99 11.85
CA VAL A 342 4.17 2.37 13.17
C VAL A 342 2.85 1.88 13.77
N PRO A 343 1.77 2.68 13.85
CA PRO A 343 0.47 2.22 14.33
C PRO A 343 -0.09 1.02 13.56
N VAL A 344 0.00 1.06 12.23
CA VAL A 344 -0.43 -0.05 11.37
C VAL A 344 0.36 -1.32 11.72
N CYS A 345 1.69 -1.23 11.72
CA CYS A 345 2.54 -2.37 12.06
C CYS A 345 2.23 -2.92 13.46
N GLN A 346 2.12 -2.06 14.48
CA GLN A 346 1.82 -2.48 15.86
C GLN A 346 0.50 -3.27 15.92
N SER A 347 -0.57 -2.73 15.35
CA SER A 347 -1.88 -3.39 15.33
C SER A 347 -1.87 -4.74 14.61
N TYR A 348 -1.17 -4.87 13.47
CA TYR A 348 -1.04 -6.15 12.76
C TYR A 348 -0.11 -7.16 13.46
N PHE A 349 0.80 -6.70 14.33
CA PHE A 349 1.67 -7.59 15.11
C PHE A 349 1.01 -8.13 16.37
N ASP A 350 0.04 -7.40 16.93
CA ASP A 350 -0.72 -7.78 18.11
C ASP A 350 -1.71 -8.91 17.78
N THR A 351 -2.24 -8.94 16.57
CA THR A 351 -3.10 -10.00 16.06
C THR A 351 -2.29 -11.23 15.63
N ILE A 352 -2.75 -12.42 16.03
CA ILE A 352 -1.99 -13.68 15.87
C ILE A 352 -2.10 -14.25 14.43
N GLY A 353 -2.76 -13.54 13.50
CA GLY A 353 -3.05 -14.02 12.15
C GLY A 353 -2.36 -13.20 11.04
N VAL A 354 -1.65 -13.90 10.13
CA VAL A 354 -1.18 -13.31 8.88
C VAL A 354 -2.35 -13.23 7.90
N ASP A 355 -3.09 -12.12 7.92
CA ASP A 355 -4.12 -11.86 6.91
C ASP A 355 -3.46 -11.35 5.61
N GLU A 356 -3.88 -11.89 4.46
CA GLU A 356 -3.48 -11.44 3.12
C GLU A 356 -3.81 -9.96 2.88
N SER A 357 -4.83 -9.44 3.57
CA SER A 357 -5.18 -8.01 3.54
C SER A 357 -4.06 -7.12 4.11
N ALA A 358 -3.40 -7.57 5.21
CA ALA A 358 -2.29 -6.88 5.85
C ALA A 358 -1.12 -6.72 4.88
N GLY A 359 -0.74 -7.81 4.21
CA GLY A 359 0.31 -7.80 3.20
C GLY A 359 0.02 -6.80 2.07
N ARG A 360 -1.23 -6.74 1.58
CA ARG A 360 -1.62 -5.78 0.55
C ARG A 360 -1.56 -4.33 1.02
N ILE A 361 -2.03 -4.04 2.23
CA ILE A 361 -1.99 -2.69 2.81
C ILE A 361 -0.54 -2.28 3.02
N ILE A 362 0.25 -3.12 3.69
CA ILE A 362 1.68 -2.88 3.95
C ILE A 362 2.45 -2.68 2.63
N ASN A 363 2.25 -3.52 1.61
CA ASN A 363 2.91 -3.33 0.32
C ASN A 363 2.48 -2.05 -0.42
N ARG A 364 1.24 -1.59 -0.22
CA ARG A 364 0.76 -0.29 -0.75
C ARG A 364 1.30 0.91 0.03
N ILE A 365 1.57 0.76 1.32
CA ILE A 365 2.18 1.79 2.17
C ILE A 365 3.69 1.89 1.90
N LEU A 366 4.31 0.75 1.58
CA LEU A 366 5.75 0.62 1.42
C LEU A 366 6.19 0.35 -0.03
N PRO A 367 5.65 1.03 -1.06
CA PRO A 367 6.06 0.75 -2.44
C PRO A 367 7.53 1.09 -2.65
N ASN A 368 8.10 1.93 -1.79
CA ASN A 368 9.42 2.48 -1.92
C ASN A 368 10.23 2.30 -0.62
N LYS A 369 10.89 1.14 -0.52
CA LYS A 369 11.73 0.78 0.63
C LYS A 369 12.89 1.76 0.83
N ASN A 370 13.41 2.35 -0.24
CA ASN A 370 14.54 3.27 -0.18
C ASN A 370 14.14 4.58 0.51
N TYR A 371 13.07 5.22 0.05
CA TYR A 371 12.55 6.43 0.69
C TYR A 371 12.28 6.22 2.19
N LEU A 372 11.65 5.11 2.52
CA LEU A 372 11.36 4.74 3.89
C LEU A 372 12.64 4.55 4.73
N ALA A 373 13.66 3.89 4.18
CA ALA A 373 14.97 3.76 4.83
C ALA A 373 15.57 5.12 5.13
N ALA A 374 15.51 6.05 4.17
CA ALA A 374 16.06 7.38 4.35
C ALA A 374 15.34 8.20 5.44
N LEU A 375 14.02 8.00 5.60
CA LEU A 375 13.22 8.68 6.62
C LEU A 375 13.22 7.99 7.99
N LEU A 376 13.63 6.72 8.07
CA LEU A 376 13.59 5.96 9.31
C LEU A 376 14.65 6.47 10.29
N THR A 377 14.20 7.10 11.37
CA THR A 377 15.06 7.57 12.47
C THR A 377 15.28 6.46 13.51
N PRO A 378 16.34 6.55 14.34
CA PRO A 378 16.55 5.63 15.45
C PRO A 378 15.37 5.59 16.44
N GLU A 379 14.72 6.74 16.67
CA GLU A 379 13.56 6.85 17.54
C GLU A 379 12.37 6.05 16.98
N ILE A 380 12.02 6.26 15.71
CA ILE A 380 10.95 5.50 15.04
C ILE A 380 11.26 4.00 15.08
N ARG A 381 12.50 3.62 14.78
CA ARG A 381 12.91 2.21 14.83
C ARG A 381 12.70 1.60 16.21
N SER A 382 12.90 2.37 17.28
CA SER A 382 12.69 1.88 18.64
C SER A 382 11.21 1.59 18.95
N LYS A 383 10.28 2.24 18.26
CA LYS A 383 8.82 2.04 18.36
C LYS A 383 8.31 0.88 17.50
N LEU A 384 9.10 0.41 16.53
CA LEU A 384 8.73 -0.75 15.73
C LEU A 384 8.67 -2.01 16.62
N PRO A 385 7.64 -2.86 16.45
CA PRO A 385 7.50 -4.07 17.24
C PRO A 385 8.71 -5.00 17.05
N LYS A 386 9.37 -5.33 18.17
CA LYS A 386 10.61 -6.12 18.22
C LYS A 386 10.35 -7.61 18.46
N ARG A 387 9.15 -8.11 18.18
CA ARG A 387 8.79 -9.50 18.49
C ARG A 387 9.83 -10.40 17.82
N SER A 388 10.59 -11.16 18.62
CA SER A 388 11.59 -12.09 18.09
C SER A 388 10.82 -13.22 17.41
N MET A 389 10.45 -13.04 16.15
CA MET A 389 10.12 -14.18 15.32
C MET A 389 11.40 -14.98 15.24
N ALA A 390 11.41 -16.13 15.93
CA ALA A 390 12.46 -17.12 15.77
C ALA A 390 12.49 -17.41 14.27
N LEU A 391 13.49 -16.82 13.61
CA LEU A 391 13.61 -16.83 12.17
C LEU A 391 13.68 -18.30 11.79
N THR A 392 12.62 -18.86 11.21
CA THR A 392 12.73 -20.13 10.50
C THR A 392 13.58 -19.83 9.27
N GLN A 393 14.90 -19.83 9.48
CA GLN A 393 16.00 -19.39 8.60
C GLN A 393 16.06 -20.12 7.25
N THR A 394 15.11 -20.99 6.94
CA THR A 394 15.14 -21.85 5.76
C THR A 394 14.38 -21.32 4.56
N HIS A 395 13.69 -20.17 4.65
CA HIS A 395 13.13 -19.52 3.44
C HIS A 395 14.19 -18.69 2.72
N ARG A 396 14.89 -19.39 1.82
CA ARG A 396 15.79 -18.83 0.81
C ARG A 396 15.03 -17.76 0.00
N ARG A 397 15.49 -16.49 0.06
CA ARG A 397 14.93 -15.36 -0.70
C ARG A 397 14.84 -15.74 -2.19
N SER A 398 13.65 -16.09 -2.67
CA SER A 398 13.37 -16.08 -4.11
C SER A 398 13.14 -14.63 -4.51
N THR A 399 13.74 -14.18 -5.61
CA THR A 399 13.75 -12.78 -6.07
C THR A 399 12.37 -12.27 -6.53
N THR A 400 11.33 -13.12 -6.50
CA THR A 400 9.99 -12.81 -7.01
C THR A 400 8.86 -13.04 -6.01
N GLU A 401 9.12 -13.64 -4.85
CA GLU A 401 8.07 -13.82 -3.84
C GLU A 401 7.86 -12.53 -3.05
N ILE A 402 6.58 -12.13 -2.97
CA ILE A 402 6.12 -11.03 -2.13
C ILE A 402 6.53 -11.37 -0.70
N LEU A 403 7.52 -10.63 -0.18
CA LEU A 403 7.97 -10.77 1.21
C LEU A 403 6.76 -10.67 2.13
N GLU A 404 6.61 -11.66 3.01
CA GLU A 404 5.62 -11.57 4.08
C GLU A 404 5.90 -10.31 4.92
N TRP A 405 4.84 -9.60 5.29
CA TRP A 405 4.98 -8.31 5.96
C TRP A 405 5.76 -8.35 7.29
N PRO A 406 5.77 -9.44 8.09
CA PRO A 406 6.63 -9.51 9.28
C PRO A 406 8.12 -9.46 8.91
N SER A 407 8.49 -10.09 7.79
CA SER A 407 9.85 -10.04 7.25
C SER A 407 10.24 -8.63 6.80
N LEU A 408 9.28 -7.84 6.32
CA LEU A 408 9.51 -6.42 5.98
C LEU A 408 9.78 -5.58 7.23
N VAL A 409 9.04 -5.78 8.32
CA VAL A 409 9.28 -5.01 9.56
C VAL A 409 10.61 -5.40 10.19
N GLN A 410 10.98 -6.68 10.15
CA GLN A 410 12.31 -7.12 10.57
C GLN A 410 13.42 -6.52 9.70
N LEU A 411 13.22 -6.45 8.38
CA LEU A 411 14.13 -5.74 7.48
C LEU A 411 14.32 -4.29 7.93
N PHE A 412 13.25 -3.58 8.28
CA PHE A 412 13.32 -2.18 8.74
C PHE A 412 14.01 -1.99 10.09
N ALA A 413 13.88 -2.97 10.97
CA ALA A 413 14.59 -3.01 12.23
C ALA A 413 16.07 -3.39 12.10
N GLY A 414 16.48 -3.96 10.95
CA GLY A 414 17.83 -4.48 10.72
C GLY A 414 18.93 -3.42 10.65
N SER A 415 20.15 -3.81 11.03
CA SER A 415 21.37 -2.98 10.98
C SER A 415 21.62 -2.40 9.58
N PHE A 416 21.47 -3.23 8.55
CA PHE A 416 21.64 -2.78 7.15
C PHE A 416 20.67 -1.68 6.77
N PHE A 417 19.37 -1.82 7.05
CA PHE A 417 18.38 -0.83 6.63
C PHE A 417 18.61 0.52 7.30
N SER A 418 19.14 0.52 8.54
CA SER A 418 19.63 1.74 9.18
C SER A 418 20.75 2.41 8.42
N LEU A 419 21.74 1.62 8.03
CA LEU A 419 22.92 2.10 7.34
C LEU A 419 22.58 2.55 5.92
N TRP A 420 21.72 1.81 5.24
CA TRP A 420 21.14 2.15 3.94
C TRP A 420 20.43 3.50 3.98
N GLY A 421 19.61 3.74 5.00
CA GLY A 421 19.02 5.05 5.24
C GLY A 421 20.04 6.17 5.41
N ALA A 422 21.19 5.89 6.02
CA ALA A 422 22.29 6.86 6.14
C ALA A 422 22.95 7.17 4.80
N PHE A 423 23.20 6.16 3.95
CA PHE A 423 23.67 6.35 2.57
C PHE A 423 22.69 7.22 1.77
N LEU A 424 21.41 6.84 1.75
CA LEU A 424 20.38 7.55 1.00
C LEU A 424 20.23 9.01 1.42
N ARG A 425 20.25 9.32 2.72
CA ARG A 425 20.22 10.71 3.20
C ARG A 425 21.39 11.55 2.68
N GLN A 426 22.55 10.92 2.45
CA GLN A 426 23.71 11.59 1.91
C GLN A 426 23.65 11.72 0.38
N TRP A 427 23.10 10.73 -0.33
CA TRP A 427 22.91 10.78 -1.78
C TRP A 427 21.79 11.73 -2.23
N MET A 428 20.73 11.94 -1.44
CA MET A 428 19.58 12.77 -1.85
C MET A 428 19.72 14.27 -1.53
N PHE A 429 19.27 15.15 -2.44
CA PHE A 429 19.22 16.61 -2.21
C PHE A 429 18.37 17.01 -1.00
N LYS A 430 17.12 16.51 -0.94
CA LYS A 430 16.29 16.52 0.27
C LYS A 430 15.66 15.15 0.46
N PRO A 431 15.76 14.55 1.67
CA PRO A 431 15.12 13.28 1.95
C PRO A 431 13.60 13.26 1.78
N GLY A 432 12.93 14.42 1.83
CA GLY A 432 11.49 14.57 1.66
C GLY A 432 11.04 15.01 0.25
N GLU A 433 11.91 15.17 -0.74
CA GLU A 433 11.50 15.49 -2.13
C GLU A 433 11.32 14.24 -2.99
N ALA A 434 11.68 13.09 -2.44
CA ALA A 434 11.44 11.78 -3.00
C ALA A 434 9.93 11.54 -3.15
N ARG A 435 9.37 11.94 -4.29
CA ARG A 435 7.99 11.60 -4.66
C ARG A 435 7.85 10.08 -4.72
N HIS A 436 6.64 9.58 -4.47
CA HIS A 436 6.33 8.15 -4.60
C HIS A 436 6.68 7.57 -5.97
N ASP A 437 6.62 8.40 -7.02
CA ASP A 437 6.98 8.03 -8.39
C ASP A 437 8.50 7.88 -8.61
N PHE A 438 9.33 8.48 -7.74
CA PHE A 438 10.80 8.52 -7.91
C PHE A 438 11.47 7.13 -7.83
N TYR A 439 10.82 6.12 -7.24
CA TYR A 439 11.47 4.85 -6.92
C TYR A 439 10.76 3.61 -7.46
N HIS A 440 9.72 3.77 -8.28
CA HIS A 440 9.15 2.61 -8.96
C HIS A 440 10.16 1.98 -9.94
N ASN A 441 11.23 2.69 -10.29
CA ASN A 441 12.53 2.13 -10.65
C ASN A 441 13.56 3.26 -10.62
N ILE A 442 14.60 3.17 -9.77
CA ILE A 442 15.84 3.97 -9.95
C ILE A 442 16.42 3.74 -11.37
N SER A 443 16.00 2.67 -12.07
CA SER A 443 16.42 2.30 -13.42
C SER A 443 15.37 2.44 -14.54
N SER A 444 14.19 3.06 -14.35
CA SER A 444 13.20 3.12 -15.46
C SER A 444 12.46 4.44 -15.64
N GLU A 445 12.59 5.41 -14.75
CA GLU A 445 12.12 6.77 -15.04
C GLU A 445 13.32 7.72 -15.19
N PRO A 446 13.51 8.34 -16.37
CA PRO A 446 14.74 9.04 -16.76
C PRO A 446 14.93 10.44 -16.13
N TRP A 447 14.10 10.87 -15.19
CA TRP A 447 13.92 12.30 -14.91
C TRP A 447 14.75 12.90 -13.76
N ASP A 448 15.56 12.12 -13.03
CA ASP A 448 16.35 12.67 -11.93
C ASP A 448 17.69 11.95 -11.73
N ILE A 449 18.80 12.64 -12.03
CA ILE A 449 20.17 12.22 -11.66
C ILE A 449 20.21 12.04 -10.13
N PRO A 450 20.31 10.80 -9.59
CA PRO A 450 19.86 10.54 -8.22
C PRO A 450 20.91 10.74 -7.13
N SER A 451 22.21 10.74 -7.43
CA SER A 451 23.24 10.66 -6.38
C SER A 451 24.13 11.90 -6.30
N ARG A 452 24.02 12.62 -5.18
CA ARG A 452 25.10 13.49 -4.70
C ARG A 452 26.29 12.61 -4.36
N ARG A 453 27.49 13.04 -4.68
CA ARG A 453 28.68 12.30 -4.26
C ARG A 453 28.90 12.42 -2.75
N LEU A 454 29.19 11.30 -2.11
CA LEU A 454 29.61 11.29 -0.71
C LEU A 454 30.98 11.97 -0.56
N SER A 455 31.13 12.84 0.45
CA SER A 455 32.47 13.31 0.81
C SER A 455 33.34 12.12 1.23
N PRO A 456 34.66 12.10 0.92
CA PRO A 456 35.53 10.96 1.21
C PRO A 456 35.45 10.48 2.67
N LYS A 457 35.43 11.41 3.64
CA LYS A 457 35.34 11.10 5.07
C LYS A 457 34.06 10.34 5.42
N ILE A 458 32.91 10.77 4.90
CA ILE A 458 31.62 10.13 5.16
C ILE A 458 31.56 8.77 4.45
N ARG A 459 32.01 8.71 3.19
CA ARG A 459 32.06 7.47 2.40
C ARG A 459 32.85 6.38 3.11
N THR A 460 34.11 6.66 3.47
CA THR A 460 34.96 5.69 4.20
C THR A 460 34.30 5.23 5.50
N SER A 461 33.67 6.14 6.25
CA SER A 461 32.96 5.76 7.48
C SER A 461 31.78 4.82 7.23
N LEU A 462 30.92 5.14 6.27
CA LEU A 462 29.72 4.34 5.99
C LEU A 462 30.07 3.00 5.31
N CYS A 463 30.98 2.99 4.34
CA CYS A 463 31.46 1.76 3.69
C CYS A 463 32.16 0.82 4.68
N ARG A 464 32.95 1.36 5.62
CA ARG A 464 33.55 0.55 6.69
C ARG A 464 32.47 -0.09 7.58
N GLN A 465 31.46 0.68 7.99
CA GLN A 465 30.34 0.13 8.78
C GLN A 465 29.60 -0.97 8.01
N LEU A 466 29.38 -0.78 6.70
CA LEU A 466 28.72 -1.77 5.84
C LEU A 466 29.52 -3.08 5.78
N VAL A 467 30.83 -2.97 5.54
CA VAL A 467 31.72 -4.14 5.52
C VAL A 467 31.73 -4.84 6.87
N THR A 468 31.76 -4.10 7.98
CA THR A 468 31.71 -4.70 9.33
C THR A 468 30.42 -5.51 9.53
N ILE A 469 29.24 -4.95 9.23
CA ILE A 469 27.97 -5.68 9.41
C ILE A 469 27.86 -6.87 8.43
N ALA A 470 28.38 -6.76 7.22
CA ALA A 470 28.37 -7.84 6.22
C ALA A 470 29.26 -9.01 6.65
N VAL A 471 30.49 -8.72 7.12
CA VAL A 471 31.43 -9.74 7.60
C VAL A 471 30.87 -10.50 8.80
N ASN A 472 30.11 -9.81 9.66
CA ASN A 472 29.42 -10.39 10.81
C ASN A 472 28.12 -11.14 10.45
N SER A 473 27.79 -11.30 9.16
CA SER A 473 26.54 -11.90 8.68
C SER A 473 25.25 -11.18 9.12
N GLU A 474 25.33 -9.88 9.43
CA GLU A 474 24.16 -9.05 9.78
C GLU A 474 23.44 -8.48 8.53
N CYS A 475 24.04 -8.61 7.34
CA CYS A 475 23.41 -8.30 6.06
C CYS A 475 23.88 -9.27 4.97
N SER A 476 23.16 -9.32 3.84
CA SER A 476 23.51 -10.22 2.73
C SER A 476 24.52 -9.59 1.77
N VAL A 477 25.11 -10.39 0.88
CA VAL A 477 26.02 -9.88 -0.16
C VAL A 477 25.26 -9.00 -1.15
N GLU A 478 23.99 -9.32 -1.43
CA GLU A 478 23.12 -8.50 -2.27
C GLU A 478 22.90 -7.10 -1.69
N ASP A 479 22.81 -6.98 -0.37
CA ASP A 479 22.71 -5.69 0.33
C ASP A 479 24.00 -4.86 0.13
N VAL A 480 25.17 -5.50 0.11
CA VAL A 480 26.46 -4.85 -0.19
C VAL A 480 26.55 -4.44 -1.66
N ILE A 481 26.15 -5.34 -2.57
CA ILE A 481 26.07 -5.08 -4.00
C ILE A 481 25.13 -3.91 -4.29
N GLN A 482 24.00 -3.80 -3.57
CA GLN A 482 23.06 -2.69 -3.72
C GLN A 482 23.75 -1.34 -3.45
N VAL A 483 24.56 -1.21 -2.40
CA VAL A 483 25.31 0.03 -2.13
C VAL A 483 26.38 0.29 -3.18
N ALA A 484 27.14 -0.75 -3.57
CA ALA A 484 28.17 -0.65 -4.59
C ALA A 484 27.60 -0.29 -5.97
N ASN A 485 26.36 -0.70 -6.24
CA ASN A 485 25.64 -0.41 -7.47
C ASN A 485 25.26 1.07 -7.59
N GLU A 486 24.93 1.74 -6.49
CA GLU A 486 24.52 3.16 -6.53
C GLU A 486 25.69 4.14 -6.68
N ASP A 487 26.90 3.76 -6.24
CA ASP A 487 28.07 4.66 -6.23
C ASP A 487 29.36 3.87 -6.46
N VAL A 488 30.01 4.13 -7.60
CA VAL A 488 31.27 3.46 -8.00
C VAL A 488 32.42 3.70 -7.03
N ASP A 489 32.44 4.84 -6.32
CA ASP A 489 33.46 5.03 -5.29
C ASP A 489 33.17 4.21 -4.04
N CYS A 490 31.90 3.97 -3.73
CA CYS A 490 31.54 3.07 -2.65
C CYS A 490 31.99 1.65 -3.00
N TYR A 491 31.85 1.21 -4.25
CA TYR A 491 32.42 -0.05 -4.73
C TYR A 491 33.93 -0.15 -4.46
N ASP A 492 34.72 0.84 -4.92
CA ASP A 492 36.18 0.87 -4.73
C ASP A 492 36.56 0.86 -3.24
N GLU A 493 35.86 1.67 -2.43
CA GLU A 493 36.07 1.78 -0.98
C GLU A 493 35.70 0.47 -0.25
N ILE A 494 34.60 -0.19 -0.62
CA ILE A 494 34.17 -1.47 -0.05
C ILE A 494 35.22 -2.56 -0.35
N LEU A 495 35.70 -2.64 -1.59
CA LEU A 495 36.76 -3.59 -1.96
C LEU A 495 38.07 -3.34 -1.19
N GLY A 496 38.44 -2.07 -1.02
CA GLY A 496 39.61 -1.69 -0.22
C GLY A 496 39.48 -2.12 1.25
N ASN A 497 38.33 -1.86 1.88
CA ASN A 497 38.06 -2.27 3.26
C ASN A 497 38.02 -3.81 3.40
N LEU A 498 37.41 -4.53 2.45
CA LEU A 498 37.40 -6.01 2.44
C LEU A 498 38.82 -6.57 2.30
N GLY A 499 39.65 -6.01 1.42
CA GLY A 499 41.06 -6.40 1.27
C GLY A 499 41.85 -6.27 2.56
N GLN A 500 41.69 -5.14 3.27
CA GLN A 500 42.35 -4.93 4.56
C GLN A 500 41.96 -5.97 5.62
N ILE A 501 40.70 -6.44 5.64
CA ILE A 501 40.24 -7.50 6.55
C ILE A 501 40.77 -8.87 6.13
N VAL A 502 40.85 -9.16 4.82
CA VAL A 502 41.47 -10.40 4.32
C VAL A 502 42.95 -10.47 4.76
N ASP A 503 43.67 -9.36 4.70
CA ASP A 503 45.08 -9.33 5.07
C ASP A 503 45.28 -9.38 6.60
N ASN A 504 44.46 -8.68 7.38
CA ASN A 504 44.74 -8.43 8.80
C ASN A 504 43.74 -9.04 9.80
N GLY A 505 42.60 -9.54 9.34
CA GLY A 505 41.52 -10.05 10.20
C GLY A 505 41.79 -11.41 10.84
N ASP A 506 40.91 -11.84 11.74
CA ASP A 506 40.93 -13.23 12.24
C ASP A 506 40.47 -14.22 11.15
N GLN A 507 40.63 -15.52 11.39
CA GLN A 507 40.33 -16.55 10.40
C GLN A 507 38.86 -16.52 9.92
N SER A 508 37.91 -16.22 10.81
CA SER A 508 36.48 -16.20 10.48
C SER A 508 36.13 -14.96 9.65
N ALA A 509 36.59 -13.78 10.09
CA ALA A 509 36.41 -12.52 9.39
C ALA A 509 37.09 -12.55 8.01
N ARG A 510 38.28 -13.14 7.91
CA ARG A 510 39.01 -13.32 6.63
C ARG A 510 38.22 -14.16 5.64
N ALA A 511 37.69 -15.30 6.07
CA ALA A 511 36.93 -16.19 5.19
C ALA A 511 35.65 -15.51 4.68
N SER A 512 34.90 -14.85 5.58
CA SER A 512 33.70 -14.09 5.25
C SER A 512 33.99 -12.93 4.29
N ALA A 513 35.01 -12.10 4.60
CA ALA A 513 35.42 -10.98 3.77
C ALA A 513 35.91 -11.41 2.38
N LEU A 514 36.65 -12.53 2.29
CA LEU A 514 37.11 -13.07 1.01
C LEU A 514 35.93 -13.54 0.15
N ALA A 515 34.94 -14.21 0.74
CA ALA A 515 33.74 -14.64 0.01
C ALA A 515 32.97 -13.44 -0.55
N ILE A 516 32.68 -12.44 0.30
CA ILE A 516 31.98 -11.21 -0.12
C ILE A 516 32.76 -10.49 -1.23
N LYS A 517 34.08 -10.39 -1.09
CA LYS A 517 34.95 -9.75 -2.09
C LYS A 517 34.87 -10.44 -3.44
N LEU A 518 34.98 -11.77 -3.48
CA LEU A 518 34.92 -12.54 -4.72
C LEU A 518 33.56 -12.41 -5.41
N ASP A 519 32.47 -12.45 -4.63
CA ASP A 519 31.11 -12.28 -5.15
C ASP A 519 30.90 -10.87 -5.74
N LEU A 520 31.40 -9.83 -5.06
CA LEU A 520 31.32 -8.45 -5.52
C LEU A 520 32.14 -8.21 -6.80
N GLU A 521 33.35 -8.78 -6.89
CA GLU A 521 34.17 -8.76 -8.10
C GLU A 521 33.51 -9.51 -9.27
N ALA A 522 32.92 -10.68 -9.00
CA ALA A 522 32.20 -11.46 -9.99
C ALA A 522 30.96 -10.73 -10.52
N TRP A 523 30.19 -10.11 -9.61
CA TRP A 523 29.05 -9.25 -9.97
C TRP A 523 29.50 -8.09 -10.85
N TYR A 524 30.56 -7.38 -10.49
CA TYR A 524 31.05 -6.23 -11.26
C TYR A 524 31.55 -6.63 -12.66
N LYS A 525 32.27 -7.75 -12.78
CA LYS A 525 32.68 -8.31 -14.08
C LYS A 525 31.48 -8.66 -14.95
N LYS A 526 30.48 -9.33 -14.36
CA LYS A 526 29.23 -9.67 -15.07
C LYS A 526 28.52 -8.40 -15.55
N ARG A 527 28.38 -7.42 -14.68
CA ARG A 527 27.79 -6.12 -14.99
C ARG A 527 28.53 -5.40 -16.12
N ALA A 528 29.86 -5.37 -16.11
CA ALA A 528 30.65 -4.75 -17.16
C ALA A 528 30.55 -5.48 -18.52
N SER A 529 30.18 -6.76 -18.51
CA SER A 529 29.96 -7.57 -19.72
C SER A 529 28.54 -7.49 -20.29
N GLU A 530 27.56 -7.14 -19.45
CA GLU A 530 26.22 -6.77 -19.92
C GLU A 530 26.38 -5.48 -20.73
N LYS A 531 25.87 -5.46 -21.98
CA LYS A 531 26.12 -4.41 -23.00
C LYS A 531 26.24 -3.00 -22.41
N PRO A 532 27.14 -2.13 -22.93
CA PRO A 532 27.39 -0.79 -22.39
C PRO A 532 26.06 -0.14 -22.09
N HIS A 533 25.88 0.22 -20.81
CA HIS A 533 24.62 0.71 -20.30
C HIS A 533 24.07 1.75 -21.25
N THR A 534 22.78 1.62 -21.56
CA THR A 534 22.07 2.64 -22.32
C THR A 534 22.28 3.95 -21.59
N PHE A 535 23.07 4.85 -22.17
CA PHE A 535 23.21 6.18 -21.61
C PHE A 535 21.80 6.76 -21.44
N TRP A 536 21.53 7.25 -20.25
CA TRP A 536 20.23 7.75 -19.87
C TRP A 536 20.10 9.19 -20.30
N TYR A 537 18.96 9.54 -20.89
CA TYR A 537 18.59 10.92 -21.14
C TYR A 537 18.44 11.65 -19.80
N ALA A 538 19.39 12.53 -19.47
CA ALA A 538 19.47 13.18 -18.16
C ALA A 538 18.49 14.35 -18.01
N THR A 539 17.67 14.63 -19.02
CA THR A 539 16.73 15.77 -19.09
C THR A 539 17.40 17.15 -19.05
N ILE A 540 18.73 17.16 -19.08
CA ILE A 540 19.55 18.36 -19.25
C ILE A 540 19.80 18.51 -20.74
N CYS A 541 19.51 19.68 -21.28
CA CYS A 541 19.86 20.03 -22.65
C CYS A 541 20.90 21.15 -22.64
N GLU A 542 21.75 21.21 -23.66
CA GLU A 542 22.50 22.42 -24.02
C GLU A 542 21.89 23.04 -25.27
N GLY A 543 21.84 24.36 -25.38
CA GLY A 543 21.35 25.03 -26.58
C GLY A 543 21.64 26.53 -26.56
N VAL A 544 21.48 27.17 -27.71
CA VAL A 544 21.72 28.62 -27.85
C VAL A 544 20.57 29.40 -27.22
N CYS A 545 20.87 30.15 -26.18
CA CYS A 545 19.88 30.96 -25.45
C CYS A 545 19.30 32.07 -26.34
N VAL A 546 17.98 32.06 -26.52
CA VAL A 546 17.20 33.09 -27.21
C VAL A 546 16.70 34.14 -26.22
N ASP A 547 16.10 33.68 -25.13
CA ASP A 547 15.54 34.50 -24.05
C ASP A 547 15.38 33.65 -22.78
N ASP A 548 16.33 33.77 -21.84
CA ASP A 548 16.30 33.06 -20.55
C ASP A 548 16.14 34.07 -19.40
N PRO A 549 14.97 34.11 -18.73
CA PRO A 549 14.73 35.03 -17.62
C PRO A 549 15.61 34.73 -16.40
N LEU A 550 16.12 33.50 -16.25
CA LEU A 550 17.06 33.15 -15.20
C LEU A 550 18.47 33.63 -15.52
N GLN A 551 18.80 33.85 -16.80
CA GLN A 551 20.11 34.34 -17.24
C GLN A 551 19.97 35.40 -18.36
N PRO A 552 19.55 36.63 -18.05
CA PRO A 552 19.23 37.63 -19.08
C PRO A 552 20.44 38.06 -19.93
N ASN A 553 21.66 37.86 -19.44
CA ASN A 553 22.90 38.18 -20.15
C ASN A 553 23.42 37.02 -21.02
N SER A 554 22.68 35.92 -21.11
CA SER A 554 23.09 34.72 -21.83
C SER A 554 22.62 34.68 -23.28
N ARG A 555 21.90 35.70 -23.77
CA ARG A 555 21.37 35.71 -25.14
C ARG A 555 22.47 35.52 -26.19
N GLY A 556 22.29 34.53 -27.06
CA GLY A 556 23.24 34.12 -28.10
C GLY A 556 24.32 33.15 -27.62
N LYS A 557 24.40 32.85 -26.32
CA LYS A 557 25.38 31.92 -25.74
C LYS A 557 24.81 30.51 -25.64
N ASN A 558 25.67 29.51 -25.78
CA ASN A 558 25.32 28.12 -25.51
C ASN A 558 25.17 27.92 -23.99
N LYS A 559 24.05 27.37 -23.54
CA LYS A 559 23.72 27.21 -22.12
C LYS A 559 23.05 25.87 -21.86
N ALA A 560 23.35 25.30 -20.71
CA ALA A 560 22.68 24.13 -20.17
C ALA A 560 21.41 24.56 -19.42
N PHE A 561 20.32 23.85 -19.67
CA PHE A 561 19.02 24.08 -19.05
C PHE A 561 18.28 22.77 -18.85
N TRP A 562 17.21 22.82 -18.06
CA TRP A 562 16.37 21.66 -17.79
C TRP A 562 15.22 21.55 -18.80
N SER A 563 15.11 20.40 -19.49
CA SER A 563 14.18 20.13 -20.60
C SER A 563 12.74 19.79 -20.16
N SER A 564 12.32 20.21 -18.96
CA SER A 564 10.99 19.90 -18.46
C SER A 564 9.90 20.52 -19.34
N SER A 565 9.09 19.66 -19.97
CA SER A 565 7.96 20.00 -20.85
C SER A 565 6.89 20.89 -20.19
N ARG A 566 6.97 21.12 -18.87
CA ARG A 566 6.01 21.93 -18.11
C ARG A 566 6.27 23.44 -18.14
N MET A 567 7.45 23.90 -18.56
CA MET A 567 7.81 25.33 -18.48
C MET A 567 7.92 26.06 -19.82
N GLY A 568 7.30 25.59 -20.91
CA GLY A 568 7.26 26.37 -22.16
C GLY A 568 8.65 26.78 -22.72
N CYS A 569 9.72 26.12 -22.26
CA CYS A 569 11.11 26.47 -22.55
C CYS A 569 11.50 26.22 -24.02
N GLU A 570 10.66 25.55 -24.81
CA GLU A 570 10.86 25.32 -26.25
C GLU A 570 11.03 26.63 -27.04
N ARG A 571 10.65 27.79 -26.49
CA ARG A 571 10.88 29.10 -27.10
C ARG A 571 12.17 29.80 -26.64
N GLN A 572 12.82 29.28 -25.61
CA GLN A 572 13.93 29.95 -24.92
C GLN A 572 15.30 29.53 -25.45
N TYR A 573 15.42 28.37 -26.11
CA TYR A 573 16.68 27.86 -26.65
C TYR A 573 16.50 27.30 -28.07
N LYS A 574 17.57 27.35 -28.88
CA LYS A 574 17.65 26.75 -30.22
C LYS A 574 18.78 25.73 -30.29
N ASP A 575 18.69 24.83 -31.27
CA ASP A 575 19.71 23.82 -31.58
C ASP A 575 20.08 22.99 -30.36
N ASP A 576 19.07 22.45 -29.67
CA ASP A 576 19.26 21.80 -28.39
C ASP A 576 19.79 20.36 -28.52
N LEU A 577 20.85 20.08 -27.76
CA LEU A 577 21.40 18.73 -27.60
C LEU A 577 21.06 18.22 -26.21
N ALA A 578 20.59 16.98 -26.14
CA ALA A 578 20.33 16.25 -24.92
C ALA A 578 21.61 15.67 -24.31
N LEU A 579 21.74 15.79 -22.99
CA LEU A 579 22.80 15.13 -22.23
C LEU A 579 22.42 13.66 -21.98
N TYR A 580 23.26 12.76 -22.45
CA TYR A 580 23.18 11.33 -22.21
C TYR A 580 24.28 10.94 -21.21
N ILE A 581 23.93 10.31 -20.09
CA ILE A 581 24.88 9.96 -19.02
C ILE A 581 24.85 8.48 -18.64
N ASP A 582 25.98 7.94 -18.20
CA ASP A 582 26.00 6.78 -17.30
C ASP A 582 25.86 7.28 -15.86
N SER A 583 24.70 7.04 -15.25
CA SER A 583 24.35 7.52 -13.91
C SER A 583 25.28 7.02 -12.80
N HIS A 584 26.06 5.96 -13.04
CA HIS A 584 27.00 5.42 -12.05
C HIS A 584 28.32 6.18 -12.00
N TYR A 585 28.66 6.87 -13.09
CA TYR A 585 29.92 7.59 -13.26
C TYR A 585 29.75 9.10 -13.24
N VAL A 586 28.51 9.58 -13.18
CA VAL A 586 28.16 11.00 -13.11
C VAL A 586 27.47 11.30 -11.79
N ALA A 587 27.92 12.34 -11.08
CA ALA A 587 27.37 12.69 -9.78
C ALA A 587 27.37 14.20 -9.53
N TRP A 588 26.45 14.65 -8.67
CA TRP A 588 26.41 16.04 -8.20
C TRP A 588 27.37 16.25 -7.02
N VAL A 589 28.25 17.24 -7.13
CA VAL A 589 29.29 17.53 -6.13
C VAL A 589 29.12 18.94 -5.60
N LYS A 590 29.11 19.10 -4.27
CA LYS A 590 29.07 20.44 -3.66
C LYS A 590 30.26 21.26 -4.13
N ALA A 591 30.03 22.48 -4.62
CA ALA A 591 31.07 23.38 -5.11
C ALA A 591 32.26 23.53 -4.12
N PRO A 592 32.05 23.70 -2.80
CA PRO A 592 33.15 23.77 -1.83
C PRO A 592 34.03 22.51 -1.73
N HIS A 593 33.55 21.36 -2.21
CA HIS A 593 34.29 20.10 -2.19
C HIS A 593 35.07 19.83 -3.47
N LEU A 594 34.93 20.65 -4.52
CA LEU A 594 35.67 20.46 -5.78
C LEU A 594 37.18 20.39 -5.59
N PRO A 595 37.84 21.20 -4.74
CA PRO A 595 39.29 21.07 -4.53
C PRO A 595 39.71 19.74 -3.88
N SER A 596 38.79 19.09 -3.16
CA SER A 596 39.03 17.81 -2.47
C SER A 596 38.61 16.59 -3.29
N ILE A 597 38.06 16.80 -4.48
CA ILE A 597 37.61 15.71 -5.33
C ILE A 597 38.81 15.01 -5.97
N SER A 598 38.69 13.71 -6.19
CA SER A 598 39.71 12.95 -6.90
C SER A 598 39.94 13.55 -8.29
N ALA A 599 41.21 13.66 -8.69
CA ALA A 599 41.62 14.08 -10.04
C ALA A 599 41.05 13.17 -11.15
N LEU A 600 40.48 12.02 -10.78
CA LEU A 600 39.73 11.14 -11.68
C LEU A 600 38.42 11.76 -12.17
N TYR A 601 37.93 12.83 -11.55
CA TYR A 601 36.68 13.46 -11.92
C TYR A 601 36.93 14.75 -12.68
N ARG A 602 36.17 14.94 -13.75
CA ARG A 602 36.16 16.14 -14.57
C ARG A 602 34.77 16.76 -14.51
N PRO A 603 34.65 18.10 -14.47
CA PRO A 603 33.34 18.72 -14.58
C PRO A 603 32.73 18.42 -15.94
N VAL A 604 31.42 18.24 -15.97
CA VAL A 604 30.65 18.20 -17.23
C VAL A 604 30.48 19.64 -17.69
N THR A 605 30.93 19.93 -18.91
CA THR A 605 30.89 21.27 -19.51
C THR A 605 29.98 21.30 -20.73
N THR A 606 29.45 22.48 -21.02
CA THR A 606 28.79 22.76 -22.31
C THR A 606 29.85 22.91 -23.39
N LYS A 607 29.51 22.59 -24.64
CA LYS A 607 30.45 22.80 -25.76
C LYS A 607 30.83 24.29 -25.85
N PRO A 608 32.14 24.60 -25.95
CA PRO A 608 32.57 25.98 -26.11
C PRO A 608 32.02 26.54 -27.43
N SER A 609 31.56 27.80 -27.40
CA SER A 609 31.39 28.57 -28.64
C SER A 609 32.77 29.12 -29.04
N GLU A 610 32.97 29.55 -30.29
CA GLU A 610 34.26 30.10 -30.74
C GLU A 610 34.76 31.28 -29.87
N ASP A 611 33.84 31.98 -29.20
CA ASP A 611 34.12 33.22 -28.45
C ASP A 611 33.90 33.11 -26.92
N ASP A 612 33.29 32.02 -26.41
CA ASP A 612 32.95 31.88 -24.99
C ASP A 612 33.69 30.72 -24.31
N PRO A 613 34.16 30.89 -23.06
CA PRO A 613 34.80 29.83 -22.29
C PRO A 613 33.82 28.70 -21.97
N GLU A 614 34.35 27.50 -21.74
CA GLU A 614 33.56 26.38 -21.24
C GLU A 614 32.88 26.72 -19.91
N GLU A 615 31.57 26.54 -19.87
CA GLU A 615 30.78 26.69 -18.65
C GLU A 615 30.47 25.33 -18.04
N LEU A 616 30.42 25.30 -16.70
CA LEU A 616 30.12 24.11 -15.91
C LEU A 616 28.61 23.94 -15.78
N ILE A 617 28.12 22.71 -15.72
CA ILE A 617 26.73 22.43 -15.41
C ILE A 617 26.52 22.45 -13.89
N ALA A 618 25.65 23.34 -13.43
CA ALA A 618 25.36 23.54 -12.03
C ALA A 618 23.89 23.24 -11.67
N CYS A 619 23.67 22.97 -10.39
CA CYS A 619 22.35 22.77 -9.80
C CYS A 619 22.26 23.42 -8.41
N ILE A 620 21.12 24.05 -8.13
CA ILE A 620 20.76 24.58 -6.82
C ILE A 620 19.26 24.36 -6.56
N LEU A 621 18.80 24.37 -5.31
CA LEU A 621 17.38 24.15 -5.00
C LEU A 621 16.59 25.46 -4.99
N GLU A 622 15.38 25.46 -5.52
CA GLU A 622 14.45 26.58 -5.43
C GLU A 622 13.90 26.74 -4.00
N LYS A 623 13.71 27.98 -3.53
CA LYS A 623 13.18 28.31 -2.18
C LYS A 623 11.74 27.85 -1.99
N THR A 624 10.90 28.04 -3.00
CA THR A 624 9.44 27.88 -2.95
C THR A 624 9.04 26.41 -3.00
N ASN A 625 9.47 25.72 -4.04
CA ASN A 625 9.02 24.34 -4.32
C ASN A 625 10.09 23.29 -4.01
N GLY A 626 11.33 23.71 -3.71
CA GLY A 626 12.45 22.80 -3.54
C GLY A 626 12.96 22.15 -4.83
N VAL A 627 12.39 22.52 -5.97
CA VAL A 627 12.75 21.96 -7.28
C VAL A 627 14.20 22.34 -7.63
N LYS A 628 14.90 21.44 -8.33
CA LYS A 628 16.26 21.68 -8.82
C LYS A 628 16.22 22.70 -9.94
N ILE A 629 17.01 23.76 -9.81
CA ILE A 629 17.32 24.72 -10.86
C ILE A 629 18.64 24.27 -11.47
N ILE A 630 18.61 23.80 -12.72
CA ILE A 630 19.80 23.39 -13.49
C ILE A 630 20.15 24.51 -14.45
N PHE A 631 21.42 24.91 -14.46
CA PHE A 631 21.89 26.05 -15.24
C PHE A 631 23.40 25.95 -15.53
N SER A 632 23.89 26.66 -16.55
CA SER A 632 25.34 26.82 -16.77
C SER A 632 25.94 27.94 -15.93
N ILE A 633 27.16 27.72 -15.44
CA ILE A 633 27.91 28.68 -14.62
C ILE A 633 29.37 28.77 -15.09
N SER A 634 29.98 29.94 -14.96
CA SER A 634 31.41 30.15 -15.21
C SER A 634 32.29 29.40 -14.19
N GLN A 635 33.57 29.24 -14.52
CA GLN A 635 34.54 28.52 -13.69
C GLN A 635 34.84 29.20 -12.33
N ASP A 636 34.50 30.47 -12.18
CA ASP A 636 34.59 31.22 -10.91
C ASP A 636 33.45 30.89 -9.92
N LEU A 637 32.47 30.09 -10.35
CA LEU A 637 31.33 29.60 -9.56
C LEU A 637 30.43 30.72 -9.01
N VAL A 638 30.40 31.88 -9.67
CA VAL A 638 29.52 32.99 -9.30
C VAL A 638 28.08 32.71 -9.75
N VAL A 639 27.19 32.48 -8.79
CA VAL A 639 25.76 32.21 -9.07
C VAL A 639 25.07 33.51 -9.53
N PRO A 640 24.34 33.52 -10.67
CA PRO A 640 23.59 34.68 -11.11
C PRO A 640 22.61 35.21 -10.06
N ASP A 641 22.51 36.54 -9.91
CA ASP A 641 21.66 37.18 -8.90
C ASP A 641 20.18 36.74 -9.01
N THR A 642 19.69 36.61 -10.23
CA THR A 642 18.34 36.10 -10.56
C THR A 642 18.08 34.73 -9.94
N ILE A 643 19.04 33.81 -10.02
CA ILE A 643 18.96 32.46 -9.44
C ILE A 643 19.16 32.53 -7.92
N SER A 644 20.11 33.33 -7.43
CA SER A 644 20.41 33.52 -6.00
C SER A 644 19.18 34.01 -5.21
N VAL A 645 18.38 34.91 -5.80
CA VAL A 645 17.16 35.44 -5.18
C VAL A 645 16.11 34.34 -4.93
N ILE A 646 16.00 33.38 -5.85
CA ILE A 646 14.97 32.32 -5.79
C ILE A 646 15.48 30.99 -5.25
N SER A 647 16.78 30.85 -4.96
CA SER A 647 17.40 29.58 -4.59
C SER A 647 17.86 29.49 -3.14
N THR A 648 17.98 28.27 -2.62
CA THR A 648 18.40 27.95 -1.26
C THR A 648 19.35 26.76 -1.24
N GLY A 649 20.19 26.70 -0.21
CA GLY A 649 21.16 25.63 -0.04
C GLY A 649 22.44 25.82 -0.84
N PRO A 650 23.32 24.80 -0.85
CA PRO A 650 24.62 24.90 -1.51
C PRO A 650 24.51 24.71 -3.04
N LEU A 651 25.47 25.29 -3.76
CA LEU A 651 25.69 25.04 -5.18
C LEU A 651 26.30 23.65 -5.42
N TYR A 652 25.80 22.94 -6.41
CA TYR A 652 26.33 21.66 -6.87
C TYR A 652 26.80 21.74 -8.32
N ILE A 653 27.90 21.08 -8.64
CA ILE A 653 28.45 20.95 -10.01
C ILE A 653 28.36 19.49 -10.44
N LEU A 654 27.97 19.27 -11.70
CA LEU A 654 27.91 17.94 -12.30
C LEU A 654 29.33 17.49 -12.65
N MET A 655 29.75 16.35 -12.10
CA MET A 655 31.09 15.80 -12.32
C MET A 655 30.97 14.40 -12.92
N ALA A 656 31.86 14.08 -13.86
CA ALA A 656 31.95 12.79 -14.52
C ALA A 656 33.30 12.13 -14.23
N ARG A 657 33.29 10.81 -14.00
CA ARG A 657 34.48 9.96 -13.89
C ARG A 657 34.59 9.13 -15.16
N PRO A 658 35.73 9.10 -15.88
CA PRO A 658 35.92 8.16 -16.96
C PRO A 658 35.71 6.73 -16.48
N GLN A 659 35.14 5.89 -17.34
CA GLN A 659 34.99 4.47 -17.06
C GLN A 659 36.37 3.80 -16.93
N GLN A 660 36.42 2.60 -16.35
CA GLN A 660 37.69 1.90 -16.13
C GLN A 660 38.41 1.54 -17.44
N ASP A 661 37.66 1.38 -18.54
CA ASP A 661 38.18 1.14 -19.90
C ASP A 661 38.56 2.43 -20.64
N GLY A 662 38.37 3.59 -20.00
CA GLY A 662 38.63 4.91 -20.58
C GLY A 662 37.45 5.49 -21.37
N ALA A 663 36.31 4.80 -21.46
CA ALA A 663 35.13 5.33 -22.11
C ALA A 663 34.59 6.57 -21.37
N GLU A 664 34.03 7.51 -22.13
CA GLU A 664 33.39 8.69 -21.56
C GLU A 664 32.12 8.29 -20.80
N ALA A 665 31.88 8.97 -19.68
CA ALA A 665 30.69 8.74 -18.84
C ALA A 665 29.48 9.55 -19.28
N PHE A 666 29.63 10.45 -20.25
CA PHE A 666 28.53 11.22 -20.83
C PHE A 666 28.84 11.59 -22.29
N TYR A 667 27.80 11.92 -23.05
CA TYR A 667 27.92 12.59 -24.33
C TYR A 667 26.69 13.48 -24.59
N TRP A 668 26.82 14.42 -25.53
CA TRP A 668 25.73 15.26 -26.01
C TRP A 668 25.22 14.72 -27.36
N GLY A 669 23.91 14.50 -27.48
CA GLY A 669 23.29 13.95 -28.70
C GLY A 669 21.93 14.55 -28.97
N ASP A 670 21.34 14.24 -30.12
CA ASP A 670 20.00 14.74 -30.46
C ASP A 670 18.97 14.26 -29.41
N PRO A 671 18.01 15.11 -29.01
CA PRO A 671 16.93 14.70 -28.13
C PRO A 671 16.11 13.59 -28.80
N CYS A 672 15.76 12.55 -28.06
CA CYS A 672 14.87 11.50 -28.58
C CYS A 672 13.58 12.13 -29.13
N PRO A 673 13.17 11.81 -30.37
CA PRO A 673 11.90 12.29 -30.90
C PRO A 673 10.77 11.85 -29.96
N ARG A 674 10.01 12.83 -29.46
CA ARG A 674 8.91 12.62 -28.51
C ARG A 674 7.78 11.79 -29.10
#